data_AF-A0AAU6IUV0-F1
#
_entry.id   AF-A0AAU6IUV0-F1
#
_cell.length_a   1.000
_cell.length_b   1.000
_cell.length_c   1.000
_cell.angle_alpha   90.00
_cell.angle_beta   90.00
_cell.angle_gamma   90.00
#
_symmetry.space_group_name_H-M   'P 1'
#
loop_
_entity.id
_entity.type
_entity.pdbx_description
1 polymer ?
#
loop_
_entity_poly.entity_id
_entity_poly.type
_entity_poly.pdbx_seq_one_letter_code
_entity_poly.pdbx_strand_id
1 'polypeptide(L)'
;MHFEALLHANFKLLDDAVEDWSTMVKNLDALAKEARTGMKASAGKAVWAGANATVSKEFIGKTVGEFDDAHTQAKSIYDILRDTASELRTYHGNLTTSIQNAGTRDISVTASGNGGFTVRAKDDAKDPKPTDGDVTGVRNEIQKIVDGASESDSTATTVLKLLVNQTSMGFSDANYSDRDSAAAAVKEADELAKLAQKDPKDLSVEEFDRLNAGFKKYANDELFSEEFATKVGPQKVLEFWTGINDPARGNYELGHERLDQFDDLQRNLGMSLAHATQSDSTAMYDWKSKMIDLGDKPLYGDRGGPMGFQVMSNLMRTGDYDDRFMEDYGTKLMATERKLTGDGEHRNLAWQHMGMDPWLNRIGEDSGSDPLTGYLKGLSNSPDAATSFFNEEYTPKDGDKAASNFKYLFEDREWPQESDMHGDDLNTGRNNLALALEAGTTGHPAGELPTADTPAHNPDQAKLFQSIVSSISDDNGRLTKNSYMSDSMGQIASEYLPDINRAETDVDPNPDPHDRDAVEAWERVKNLYPVTGASAEMNHRDVSRFLFAVGQNPEGYSAVEVGQKSYMASLMDYQLNPDLPESQRPNHDPELTVRAIAQHSGEVSGTLAMGRQEAVAGPAAASDDDYDHAVSQWKNVISGTVGTGVGVGTSFIASPVVGAGVGGTAGTVTSVVLEELFQDAEGSAKDDAGPKMGEDWENGQDNNMKYTRRAASEAARAHHFTHPGDVATWAEDEASKGYTSAGSYMERVGAELVTDI
;
A
#
# COMPACT_ATOMS: atom_id res chain seq x y z
N MET A 1 42.60 -1.73 -9.42
CA MET A 1 43.82 -2.49 -9.05
C MET A 1 44.96 -2.33 -10.07
N HIS A 2 46.20 -2.14 -9.62
CA HIS A 2 47.39 -2.02 -10.49
C HIS A 2 48.16 -3.34 -10.64
N PHE A 3 49.00 -3.49 -11.69
CA PHE A 3 49.77 -4.72 -11.95
C PHE A 3 50.63 -5.17 -10.76
N GLU A 4 51.43 -4.28 -10.18
CA GLU A 4 52.29 -4.61 -9.03
C GLU A 4 51.47 -4.95 -7.78
N ALA A 5 50.36 -4.24 -7.56
CA ALA A 5 49.47 -4.48 -6.44
C ALA A 5 48.81 -5.86 -6.54
N LEU A 6 48.39 -6.27 -7.73
CA LEU A 6 47.88 -7.61 -7.98
C LEU A 6 48.98 -8.66 -7.81
N LEU A 7 50.13 -8.49 -8.46
CA LEU A 7 51.24 -9.45 -8.43
C LEU A 7 51.72 -9.78 -7.01
N HIS A 8 51.77 -8.76 -6.15
CA HIS A 8 52.22 -8.86 -4.77
C HIS A 8 51.06 -8.85 -3.76
N ALA A 9 49.82 -9.07 -4.21
CA ALA A 9 48.65 -9.03 -3.36
C ALA A 9 48.76 -10.01 -2.18
N ASN A 10 48.42 -9.53 -0.99
CA ASN A 10 48.23 -10.34 0.20
C ASN A 10 46.76 -10.27 0.61
N PHE A 11 46.04 -11.38 0.44
CA PHE A 11 44.60 -11.46 0.67
C PHE A 11 44.23 -11.67 2.15
N LYS A 12 45.18 -11.77 3.07
CA LYS A 12 44.88 -12.08 4.48
C LYS A 12 43.85 -11.14 5.11
N LEU A 13 43.99 -9.83 4.93
CA LEU A 13 43.05 -8.87 5.53
C LEU A 13 41.65 -8.97 4.90
N LEU A 14 41.58 -9.30 3.60
CA LEU A 14 40.30 -9.52 2.92
C LEU A 14 39.64 -10.81 3.41
N ASP A 15 40.43 -11.86 3.67
CA ASP A 15 39.95 -13.13 4.23
C ASP A 15 39.40 -12.94 5.64
N ASP A 16 40.16 -12.23 6.49
CA ASP A 16 39.75 -11.90 7.86
C ASP A 16 38.42 -11.10 7.81
N ALA A 17 38.28 -10.14 6.88
CA ALA A 17 37.04 -9.38 6.71
C ALA A 17 35.86 -10.25 6.23
N VAL A 18 36.06 -11.17 5.28
CA VAL A 18 35.02 -12.10 4.83
C VAL A 18 34.58 -13.03 5.96
N GLU A 19 35.50 -13.51 6.80
CA GLU A 19 35.20 -14.33 7.97
C GLU A 19 34.41 -13.55 9.03
N ASP A 20 34.81 -12.32 9.32
CA ASP A 20 34.12 -11.42 10.25
C ASP A 20 32.68 -11.13 9.80
N TRP A 21 32.49 -10.79 8.52
CA TRP A 21 31.16 -10.58 7.95
C TRP A 21 30.31 -11.86 7.91
N SER A 22 30.91 -13.03 7.63
CA SER A 22 30.21 -14.32 7.75
C SER A 22 29.69 -14.56 9.16
N THR A 23 30.46 -14.18 10.16
CA THR A 23 30.09 -14.28 11.57
C THR A 23 28.97 -13.30 11.91
N MET A 24 29.06 -12.06 11.42
CA MET A 24 28.02 -11.04 11.58
C MET A 24 26.67 -11.51 11.03
N VAL A 25 26.65 -12.03 9.79
CA VAL A 25 25.44 -12.57 9.15
C VAL A 25 24.78 -13.64 10.01
N LYS A 26 25.56 -14.62 10.51
CA LYS A 26 25.02 -15.68 11.38
C LYS A 26 24.41 -15.14 12.67
N ASN A 27 25.06 -14.14 13.28
CA ASN A 27 24.57 -13.55 14.52
C ASN A 27 23.30 -12.72 14.28
N LEU A 28 23.24 -11.95 13.19
CA LEU A 28 22.06 -11.17 12.82
C LEU A 28 20.88 -12.06 12.43
N ASP A 29 21.09 -13.17 11.71
CA ASP A 29 20.05 -14.17 11.44
C ASP A 29 19.45 -14.75 12.73
N ALA A 30 20.29 -15.04 13.72
CA ALA A 30 19.84 -15.51 15.02
C ALA A 30 19.02 -14.44 15.78
N LEU A 31 19.48 -13.18 15.78
CA LEU A 31 18.78 -12.05 16.41
C LEU A 31 17.45 -11.75 15.71
N ALA A 32 17.40 -11.75 14.38
CA ALA A 32 16.19 -11.59 13.59
C ALA A 32 15.14 -12.67 13.93
N LYS A 33 15.57 -13.94 14.01
CA LYS A 33 14.69 -15.05 14.44
C LYS A 33 14.20 -14.88 15.87
N GLU A 34 15.06 -14.45 16.79
CA GLU A 34 14.68 -14.18 18.18
C GLU A 34 13.73 -12.98 18.29
N ALA A 35 13.93 -11.93 17.50
CA ALA A 35 13.06 -10.76 17.46
C ALA A 35 11.65 -11.15 16.97
N ARG A 36 11.55 -11.93 15.89
CA ARG A 36 10.25 -12.43 15.38
C ARG A 36 9.55 -13.36 16.38
N THR A 37 10.26 -14.39 16.86
CA THR A 37 9.65 -15.44 17.70
C THR A 37 9.51 -15.06 19.17
N GLY A 38 10.29 -14.09 19.64
CA GLY A 38 10.30 -13.55 20.98
C GLY A 38 9.52 -12.23 21.06
N MET A 39 10.09 -11.14 20.53
CA MET A 39 9.50 -9.79 20.65
C MET A 39 8.15 -9.67 19.96
N LYS A 40 8.08 -9.93 18.64
CA LYS A 40 6.84 -9.78 17.85
C LYS A 40 5.75 -10.73 18.36
N ALA A 41 6.08 -12.01 18.53
CA ALA A 41 5.11 -12.99 19.03
C ALA A 41 4.60 -12.67 20.45
N SER A 42 5.45 -12.17 21.35
CA SER A 42 5.03 -11.78 22.70
C SER A 42 4.18 -10.52 22.69
N ALA A 43 4.55 -9.51 21.88
CA ALA A 43 3.77 -8.29 21.70
C ALA A 43 2.39 -8.57 21.11
N GLY A 44 2.30 -9.47 20.12
CA GLY A 44 1.04 -9.93 19.55
C GLY A 44 0.16 -10.67 20.56
N LYS A 45 0.74 -11.52 21.42
CA LYS A 45 0.01 -12.26 22.47
C LYS A 45 -0.37 -11.42 23.69
N ALA A 46 0.25 -10.25 23.88
CA ALA A 46 0.02 -9.43 25.06
C ALA A 46 -1.38 -8.82 25.04
N VAL A 47 -2.15 -9.06 26.12
CA VAL A 47 -3.54 -8.61 26.33
C VAL A 47 -3.62 -7.15 26.82
N TRP A 48 -2.53 -6.39 26.72
CA TRP A 48 -2.53 -4.95 27.02
C TRP A 48 -3.15 -4.15 25.87
N ALA A 49 -3.93 -3.11 26.21
CA ALA A 49 -4.71 -2.30 25.27
C ALA A 49 -4.60 -0.80 25.60
N GLY A 50 -5.05 0.05 24.67
CA GLY A 50 -4.98 1.51 24.75
C GLY A 50 -3.82 2.12 23.93
N ALA A 51 -3.77 3.45 23.84
CA ALA A 51 -2.84 4.18 22.96
C ALA A 51 -1.37 3.78 23.11
N ASN A 52 -0.92 3.53 24.35
CA ASN A 52 0.46 3.07 24.59
C ASN A 52 0.73 1.68 24.00
N ALA A 53 -0.25 0.78 24.03
CA ALA A 53 -0.11 -0.55 23.44
C ALA A 53 -0.03 -0.47 21.91
N THR A 54 -0.82 0.40 21.26
CA THR A 54 -0.76 0.64 19.81
C THR A 54 0.63 1.09 19.39
N VAL A 55 1.12 2.21 19.95
CA VAL A 55 2.44 2.77 19.63
C VAL A 55 3.55 1.76 19.90
N SER A 56 3.48 1.05 21.02
CA SER A 56 4.54 0.10 21.39
C SER A 56 4.55 -1.15 20.51
N LYS A 57 3.39 -1.70 20.14
CA LYS A 57 3.31 -2.90 19.28
C LYS A 57 3.81 -2.58 17.87
N GLU A 58 3.43 -1.43 17.33
CA GLU A 58 3.92 -0.94 16.04
C GLU A 58 5.44 -0.72 16.08
N PHE A 59 5.93 -0.01 17.10
CA PHE A 59 7.37 0.19 17.30
C PHE A 59 8.14 -1.13 17.40
N ILE A 60 7.60 -2.13 18.09
CA ILE A 60 8.19 -3.49 18.16
C ILE A 60 8.20 -4.14 16.78
N GLY A 61 7.11 -4.02 16.01
CA GLY A 61 7.04 -4.51 14.63
C GLY A 61 8.13 -3.90 13.75
N LYS A 62 8.23 -2.57 13.74
CA LYS A 62 9.27 -1.81 13.02
C LYS A 62 10.68 -2.23 13.46
N THR A 63 10.91 -2.35 14.76
CA THR A 63 12.19 -2.81 15.32
C THR A 63 12.54 -4.23 14.86
N VAL A 64 11.56 -5.12 14.73
CA VAL A 64 11.78 -6.50 14.25
C VAL A 64 12.15 -6.49 12.76
N GLY A 65 11.52 -5.61 11.96
CA GLY A 65 11.90 -5.37 10.56
C GLY A 65 13.35 -4.91 10.43
N GLU A 66 13.79 -3.96 11.26
CA GLU A 66 15.18 -3.48 11.26
C GLU A 66 16.22 -4.59 11.50
N PHE A 67 15.90 -5.64 12.28
CA PHE A 67 16.79 -6.79 12.41
C PHE A 67 16.86 -7.64 11.14
N ASP A 68 15.75 -7.73 10.40
CA ASP A 68 15.69 -8.42 9.11
C ASP A 68 16.48 -7.66 8.04
N ASP A 69 16.34 -6.34 8.01
CA ASP A 69 17.08 -5.46 7.09
C ASP A 69 18.57 -5.46 7.43
N ALA A 70 18.93 -5.40 8.72
CA ALA A 70 20.32 -5.54 9.17
C ALA A 70 20.96 -6.84 8.69
N HIS A 71 20.24 -7.95 8.82
CA HIS A 71 20.70 -9.25 8.34
C HIS A 71 20.85 -9.25 6.82
N THR A 72 19.89 -8.69 6.09
CA THR A 72 19.90 -8.62 4.62
C THR A 72 21.08 -7.78 4.11
N GLN A 73 21.27 -6.57 4.64
CA GLN A 73 22.40 -5.71 4.27
C GLN A 73 23.75 -6.37 4.59
N ALA A 74 23.89 -6.96 5.78
CA ALA A 74 25.12 -7.64 6.17
C ALA A 74 25.42 -8.84 5.26
N LYS A 75 24.38 -9.58 4.83
CA LYS A 75 24.50 -10.69 3.92
C LYS A 75 24.96 -10.22 2.53
N SER A 76 24.39 -9.14 2.00
CA SER A 76 24.82 -8.53 0.73
C SER A 76 26.27 -8.10 0.77
N ILE A 77 26.71 -7.41 1.84
CA ILE A 77 28.11 -7.01 2.03
C ILE A 77 29.03 -8.24 2.06
N TYR A 78 28.66 -9.25 2.84
CA TYR A 78 29.40 -10.51 2.93
C TYR A 78 29.54 -11.19 1.56
N ASP A 79 28.43 -11.33 0.83
CA ASP A 79 28.39 -12.03 -0.45
C ASP A 79 29.24 -11.29 -1.51
N ILE A 80 29.15 -9.95 -1.57
CA ILE A 80 29.99 -9.11 -2.43
C ILE A 80 31.48 -9.23 -2.08
N LEU A 81 31.83 -9.15 -0.80
CA LEU A 81 33.23 -9.27 -0.36
C LEU A 81 33.81 -10.65 -0.67
N ARG A 82 33.03 -11.72 -0.41
CA ARG A 82 33.42 -13.11 -0.68
C ARG A 82 33.67 -13.31 -2.18
N ASP A 83 32.75 -12.84 -3.01
CA ASP A 83 32.84 -12.96 -4.46
C ASP A 83 34.06 -12.21 -5.00
N THR A 84 34.21 -10.93 -4.63
CA THR A 84 35.37 -10.10 -4.97
C THR A 84 36.68 -10.76 -4.55
N ALA A 85 36.76 -11.31 -3.34
CA ALA A 85 37.95 -11.99 -2.85
C ALA A 85 38.31 -13.23 -3.69
N SER A 86 37.30 -14.01 -4.09
CA SER A 86 37.46 -15.19 -4.96
C SER A 86 37.99 -14.81 -6.34
N GLU A 87 37.43 -13.76 -6.95
CA GLU A 87 37.85 -13.27 -8.26
C GLU A 87 39.27 -12.71 -8.24
N LEU A 88 39.61 -11.85 -7.28
CA LEU A 88 40.95 -11.27 -7.19
C LEU A 88 42.03 -12.33 -6.98
N ARG A 89 41.74 -13.39 -6.21
CA ARG A 89 42.62 -14.57 -6.11
C ARG A 89 42.78 -15.28 -7.44
N THR A 90 41.69 -15.43 -8.19
CA THR A 90 41.72 -16.04 -9.52
C THR A 90 42.58 -15.21 -10.48
N TYR A 91 42.43 -13.89 -10.50
CA TYR A 91 43.27 -13.01 -11.30
C TYR A 91 44.73 -13.03 -10.85
N HIS A 92 45.01 -13.09 -9.54
CA HIS A 92 46.37 -13.22 -9.02
C HIS A 92 47.04 -14.52 -9.45
N GLY A 93 46.32 -15.64 -9.36
CA GLY A 93 46.79 -16.96 -9.81
C GLY A 93 47.04 -17.00 -11.31
N ASN A 94 46.10 -16.45 -12.10
CA ASN A 94 46.24 -16.31 -13.55
C ASN A 94 47.45 -15.45 -13.91
N LEU A 95 47.61 -14.29 -13.27
CA LEU A 95 48.74 -13.39 -13.50
C LEU A 95 50.08 -14.09 -13.25
N THR A 96 50.20 -14.75 -12.09
CA THR A 96 51.42 -15.47 -11.70
C THR A 96 51.73 -16.58 -12.69
N THR A 97 50.72 -17.34 -13.11
CA THR A 97 50.85 -18.42 -14.10
C THR A 97 51.25 -17.88 -15.47
N SER A 98 50.64 -16.81 -15.96
CA SER A 98 50.97 -16.18 -17.24
C SER A 98 52.41 -15.64 -17.24
N ILE A 99 52.87 -15.05 -16.12
CA ILE A 99 54.28 -14.60 -15.97
C ILE A 99 55.24 -15.80 -15.99
N GLN A 100 54.91 -16.89 -15.30
CA GLN A 100 55.72 -18.12 -15.32
C GLN A 100 55.79 -18.73 -16.73
N ASN A 101 54.66 -18.81 -17.43
CA ASN A 101 54.54 -19.32 -18.81
C ASN A 101 55.21 -18.40 -19.84
N ALA A 102 55.24 -17.10 -19.62
CA ALA A 102 56.05 -16.17 -20.41
C ALA A 102 57.54 -16.45 -20.20
N GLY A 103 57.94 -16.70 -18.95
CA GLY A 103 59.32 -17.01 -18.56
C GLY A 103 59.88 -18.27 -19.21
N THR A 104 59.07 -19.32 -19.40
CA THR A 104 59.47 -20.57 -20.10
C THR A 104 59.69 -20.38 -21.59
N ARG A 105 59.10 -19.33 -22.17
CA ARG A 105 59.26 -18.90 -23.56
C ARG A 105 60.28 -17.77 -23.72
N ASP A 106 61.17 -17.57 -22.76
CA ASP A 106 62.16 -16.47 -22.78
C ASP A 106 61.57 -15.07 -23.00
N ILE A 107 60.35 -14.84 -22.50
CA ILE A 107 59.71 -13.53 -22.41
C ILE A 107 59.77 -13.06 -20.95
N SER A 108 60.15 -11.79 -20.75
CA SER A 108 60.19 -11.13 -19.44
C SER A 108 59.04 -10.14 -19.32
N VAL A 109 58.45 -10.12 -18.12
CA VAL A 109 57.42 -9.16 -17.72
C VAL A 109 57.96 -8.41 -16.52
N THR A 110 58.03 -7.09 -16.61
CA THR A 110 58.54 -6.23 -15.55
C THR A 110 57.59 -5.08 -15.32
N ALA A 111 57.39 -4.68 -14.07
CA ALA A 111 56.63 -3.47 -13.79
C ALA A 111 57.30 -2.24 -14.43
N SER A 112 56.48 -1.33 -14.96
CA SER A 112 56.96 -0.12 -15.66
C SER A 112 56.94 1.13 -14.77
N GLY A 113 56.55 1.00 -13.50
CA GLY A 113 56.14 2.13 -12.67
C GLY A 113 54.75 2.64 -13.05
N ASN A 114 54.14 3.47 -12.18
CA ASN A 114 52.78 4.01 -12.31
C ASN A 114 51.67 2.93 -12.43
N GLY A 115 51.92 1.73 -11.91
CA GLY A 115 50.94 0.64 -11.89
C GLY A 115 50.82 -0.17 -13.18
N GLY A 116 51.63 0.10 -14.20
CA GLY A 116 51.68 -0.66 -15.46
C GLY A 116 52.79 -1.71 -15.52
N PHE A 117 52.93 -2.37 -16.68
CA PHE A 117 53.96 -3.38 -16.95
C PHE A 117 54.52 -3.29 -18.37
N THR A 118 55.71 -3.83 -18.57
CA THR A 118 56.39 -3.97 -19.86
C THR A 118 56.66 -5.44 -20.14
N VAL A 119 56.43 -5.86 -21.38
CA VAL A 119 56.72 -7.22 -21.86
C VAL A 119 57.73 -7.15 -22.98
N ARG A 120 58.82 -7.91 -22.87
CA ARG A 120 59.90 -7.99 -23.86
C ARG A 120 60.53 -9.38 -23.88
N ALA A 121 61.05 -9.81 -25.04
CA ALA A 121 61.95 -10.97 -25.08
C ALA A 121 63.17 -10.72 -24.17
N LYS A 122 63.66 -11.76 -23.49
CA LYS A 122 64.86 -11.65 -22.66
C LYS A 122 66.08 -11.37 -23.53
N ASP A 123 67.04 -10.63 -22.99
CA ASP A 123 68.29 -10.30 -23.70
C ASP A 123 69.10 -11.57 -24.04
N ASP A 124 68.94 -12.64 -23.25
CA ASP A 124 69.58 -13.96 -23.38
C ASP A 124 68.65 -15.05 -23.94
N ALA A 125 67.56 -14.69 -24.61
CA ALA A 125 66.58 -15.63 -25.17
C ALA A 125 67.23 -16.68 -26.10
N LYS A 126 66.84 -17.95 -25.92
CA LYS A 126 67.33 -19.09 -26.71
C LYS A 126 66.64 -19.17 -28.08
N ASP A 127 67.32 -19.78 -29.05
CA ASP A 127 66.72 -20.02 -30.37
C ASP A 127 65.73 -21.21 -30.36
N PRO A 128 64.57 -21.10 -31.06
CA PRO A 128 64.12 -19.90 -31.78
C PRO A 128 63.66 -18.80 -30.80
N LYS A 129 64.12 -17.57 -31.04
CA LYS A 129 63.75 -16.42 -30.19
C LYS A 129 62.23 -16.16 -30.25
N PRO A 130 61.66 -15.60 -29.17
CA PRO A 130 60.26 -15.19 -29.16
C PRO A 130 59.98 -14.19 -30.28
N THR A 131 58.88 -14.40 -30.98
CA THR A 131 58.43 -13.46 -32.01
C THR A 131 57.76 -12.25 -31.38
N ASP A 132 57.62 -11.17 -32.15
CA ASP A 132 56.83 -10.00 -31.72
C ASP A 132 55.37 -10.37 -31.42
N GLY A 133 54.84 -11.39 -32.13
CA GLY A 133 53.53 -11.97 -31.88
C GLY A 133 53.44 -12.65 -30.51
N ASP A 134 54.46 -13.39 -30.09
CA ASP A 134 54.51 -14.04 -28.78
C ASP A 134 54.55 -13.01 -27.64
N VAL A 135 55.38 -11.97 -27.79
CA VAL A 135 55.49 -10.86 -26.83
C VAL A 135 54.17 -10.10 -26.72
N THR A 136 53.53 -9.82 -27.85
CA THR A 136 52.24 -9.13 -27.90
C THR A 136 51.12 -9.99 -27.31
N GLY A 137 51.14 -11.30 -27.56
CA GLY A 137 50.20 -12.26 -26.96
C GLY A 137 50.27 -12.25 -25.43
N VAL A 138 51.48 -12.34 -24.86
CA VAL A 138 51.68 -12.23 -23.40
C VAL A 138 51.22 -10.88 -22.85
N ARG A 139 51.54 -9.79 -23.56
CA ARG A 139 51.09 -8.45 -23.14
C ARG A 139 49.57 -8.38 -23.05
N ASN A 140 48.87 -8.83 -24.09
CA ASN A 140 47.41 -8.77 -24.14
C ASN A 140 46.76 -9.68 -23.08
N GLU A 141 47.33 -10.87 -22.85
CA GLU A 141 46.87 -11.80 -21.81
C GLU A 141 47.00 -11.17 -20.41
N ILE A 142 48.17 -10.62 -20.08
CA ILE A 142 48.40 -9.96 -18.78
C ILE A 142 47.54 -8.71 -18.64
N GLN A 143 47.39 -7.91 -19.70
CA GLN A 143 46.55 -6.72 -19.68
C GLN A 143 45.11 -7.09 -19.35
N LYS A 144 44.55 -8.12 -20.01
CA LYS A 144 43.19 -8.61 -19.74
C LYS A 144 43.00 -9.05 -18.27
N ILE A 145 44.01 -9.71 -17.68
CA ILE A 145 43.97 -10.12 -16.27
C ILE A 145 43.98 -8.91 -15.33
N VAL A 146 44.85 -7.93 -15.59
CA VAL A 146 44.94 -6.71 -14.78
C VAL A 146 43.68 -5.86 -14.91
N ASP A 147 43.13 -5.73 -16.12
CA ASP A 147 41.88 -5.00 -16.38
C ASP A 147 40.72 -5.65 -15.62
N GLY A 148 40.56 -6.98 -15.70
CA GLY A 148 39.53 -7.71 -14.96
C GLY A 148 39.66 -7.57 -13.44
N ALA A 149 40.88 -7.66 -12.91
CA ALA A 149 41.12 -7.41 -11.49
C ALA A 149 40.82 -5.97 -11.08
N SER A 150 41.11 -5.01 -11.96
CA SER A 150 40.81 -3.60 -11.69
C SER A 150 39.32 -3.30 -11.74
N GLU A 151 38.59 -3.92 -12.67
CA GLU A 151 37.13 -3.86 -12.73
C GLU A 151 36.51 -4.46 -11.46
N SER A 152 36.93 -5.67 -11.06
CA SER A 152 36.52 -6.33 -9.80
C SER A 152 36.71 -5.44 -8.57
N ASP A 153 37.92 -4.94 -8.36
CA ASP A 153 38.29 -4.07 -7.25
C ASP A 153 37.49 -2.74 -7.24
N SER A 154 37.35 -2.10 -8.40
CA SER A 154 36.69 -0.79 -8.49
C SER A 154 35.17 -0.88 -8.36
N THR A 155 34.52 -1.85 -9.00
CA THR A 155 33.06 -1.96 -8.88
C THR A 155 32.65 -2.49 -7.53
N ALA A 156 33.41 -3.40 -6.90
CA ALA A 156 33.21 -3.78 -5.49
C ALA A 156 33.25 -2.57 -4.56
N THR A 157 34.25 -1.70 -4.73
CA THR A 157 34.36 -0.45 -3.96
C THR A 157 33.15 0.45 -4.15
N THR A 158 32.66 0.60 -5.39
CA THR A 158 31.50 1.44 -5.71
C THR A 158 30.23 0.88 -5.08
N VAL A 159 29.89 -0.38 -5.33
CA VAL A 159 28.63 -0.97 -4.86
C VAL A 159 28.56 -1.05 -3.34
N LEU A 160 29.67 -1.38 -2.67
CA LEU A 160 29.72 -1.40 -1.20
C LEU A 160 29.50 -0.01 -0.59
N LYS A 161 30.03 1.04 -1.23
CA LYS A 161 29.80 2.42 -0.77
C LYS A 161 28.37 2.87 -1.00
N LEU A 162 27.77 2.50 -2.13
CA LEU A 162 26.37 2.84 -2.41
C LEU A 162 25.45 2.13 -1.41
N LEU A 163 25.62 0.82 -1.21
CA LEU A 163 24.85 0.03 -0.24
C LEU A 163 24.88 0.60 1.19
N VAL A 164 26.06 1.02 1.66
CA VAL A 164 26.21 1.57 3.01
C VAL A 164 25.64 2.98 3.14
N ASN A 165 25.55 3.74 2.05
CA ASN A 165 25.06 5.12 2.07
C ASN A 165 23.55 5.25 1.74
N GLN A 166 22.87 4.15 1.40
CA GLN A 166 21.43 4.14 1.13
C GLN A 166 20.60 4.55 2.35
N THR A 167 21.09 4.27 3.56
CA THR A 167 20.39 4.64 4.79
C THR A 167 21.25 5.58 5.64
N SER A 168 20.62 6.62 6.17
CA SER A 168 21.27 7.53 7.14
C SER A 168 21.17 6.99 8.57
N MET A 169 20.13 6.21 8.83
CA MET A 169 19.80 5.49 10.05
C MET A 169 19.20 4.13 9.67
N GLY A 170 19.26 3.14 10.57
CA GLY A 170 18.74 1.79 10.28
C GLY A 170 19.60 1.01 9.28
N PHE A 171 18.98 0.09 8.54
CA PHE A 171 19.62 -0.78 7.56
C PHE A 171 18.78 -0.87 6.29
N SER A 172 19.41 -1.10 5.13
CA SER A 172 18.69 -1.27 3.86
C SER A 172 18.39 -2.76 3.62
N ASP A 173 17.28 -3.04 2.94
CA ASP A 173 16.86 -4.38 2.53
C ASP A 173 17.48 -4.83 1.18
N ALA A 174 18.46 -4.07 0.66
CA ALA A 174 19.17 -4.37 -0.58
C ALA A 174 19.82 -5.75 -0.52
N ASN A 175 19.38 -6.64 -1.41
CA ASN A 175 19.81 -8.04 -1.43
C ASN A 175 20.57 -8.39 -2.71
N TYR A 176 21.88 -8.62 -2.58
CA TYR A 176 22.75 -9.06 -3.67
C TYR A 176 23.49 -10.35 -3.32
N SER A 177 23.50 -11.31 -4.25
CA SER A 177 24.19 -12.60 -4.08
C SER A 177 25.68 -12.55 -4.41
N ASP A 178 26.11 -11.50 -5.09
CA ASP A 178 27.45 -11.34 -5.66
C ASP A 178 27.68 -9.89 -6.08
N ARG A 179 28.94 -9.59 -6.44
CA ARG A 179 29.39 -8.26 -6.83
C ARG A 179 28.90 -7.89 -8.23
N ASP A 180 28.84 -8.86 -9.13
CA ASP A 180 28.50 -8.65 -10.54
C ASP A 180 27.05 -8.17 -10.73
N SER A 181 26.10 -8.74 -10.00
CA SER A 181 24.69 -8.32 -10.01
C SER A 181 24.53 -6.88 -9.56
N ALA A 182 25.11 -6.50 -8.42
CA ALA A 182 25.11 -5.12 -7.93
C ALA A 182 25.78 -4.15 -8.91
N ALA A 183 26.93 -4.53 -9.47
CA ALA A 183 27.65 -3.70 -10.44
C ALA A 183 26.87 -3.55 -11.75
N ALA A 184 26.15 -4.59 -12.18
CA ALA A 184 25.30 -4.56 -13.36
C ALA A 184 24.10 -3.62 -13.17
N ALA A 185 23.48 -3.60 -11.98
CA ALA A 185 22.40 -2.67 -11.65
C ALA A 185 22.86 -1.21 -11.72
N VAL A 186 23.98 -0.87 -11.08
CA VAL A 186 24.56 0.49 -11.11
C VAL A 186 24.95 0.90 -12.53
N LYS A 187 25.59 0.00 -13.29
CA LYS A 187 25.96 0.27 -14.68
C LYS A 187 24.75 0.50 -15.56
N GLU A 188 23.69 -0.31 -15.39
CA GLU A 188 22.44 -0.14 -16.11
C GLU A 188 21.83 1.23 -15.81
N ALA A 189 21.75 1.62 -14.53
CA ALA A 189 21.25 2.93 -14.12
C ALA A 189 22.01 4.07 -14.81
N ASP A 190 23.34 3.99 -14.85
CA ASP A 190 24.20 4.97 -15.53
C ASP A 190 23.98 5.03 -17.05
N GLU A 191 23.71 3.90 -17.69
CA GLU A 191 23.41 3.82 -19.12
C GLU A 191 22.03 4.41 -19.44
N LEU A 192 21.01 4.04 -18.67
CA LEU A 192 19.64 4.53 -18.86
C LEU A 192 19.50 5.99 -18.46
N ALA A 193 20.20 6.47 -17.43
CA ALA A 193 20.22 7.88 -17.05
C ALA A 193 20.70 8.76 -18.21
N LYS A 194 21.71 8.33 -18.97
CA LYS A 194 22.18 9.06 -20.16
C LYS A 194 21.13 9.15 -21.25
N LEU A 195 20.31 8.10 -21.42
CA LEU A 195 19.21 8.10 -22.39
C LEU A 195 18.08 9.02 -21.91
N ALA A 196 17.70 8.96 -20.63
CA ALA A 196 16.67 9.82 -20.05
C ALA A 196 17.07 11.32 -20.01
N GLN A 197 18.37 11.62 -19.98
CA GLN A 197 18.89 12.99 -20.06
C GLN A 197 18.89 13.61 -21.47
N LYS A 198 18.65 12.81 -22.51
CA LYS A 198 18.53 13.33 -23.88
C LYS A 198 17.32 14.24 -24.02
N ASP A 199 17.35 15.07 -25.06
CA ASP A 199 16.13 15.75 -25.50
C ASP A 199 15.14 14.70 -26.01
N PRO A 200 13.89 14.64 -25.51
CA PRO A 200 12.92 13.63 -25.93
C PRO A 200 12.65 13.56 -27.43
N LYS A 201 12.90 14.66 -28.18
CA LYS A 201 12.81 14.67 -29.64
C LYS A 201 13.90 13.84 -30.34
N ASP A 202 15.03 13.63 -29.65
CA ASP A 202 16.23 12.94 -30.16
C ASP A 202 16.28 11.47 -29.67
N LEU A 203 15.29 11.01 -28.89
CA LEU A 203 15.20 9.64 -28.40
C LEU A 203 14.66 8.73 -29.51
N SER A 204 15.46 7.74 -29.94
CA SER A 204 15.02 6.78 -30.97
C SER A 204 14.12 5.69 -30.39
N VAL A 205 13.44 4.94 -31.27
CA VAL A 205 12.61 3.79 -30.89
C VAL A 205 13.44 2.71 -30.16
N GLU A 206 14.66 2.42 -30.63
CA GLU A 206 15.53 1.44 -29.99
C GLU A 206 16.03 1.90 -28.62
N GLU A 207 16.25 3.21 -28.45
CA GLU A 207 16.67 3.79 -27.17
C GLU A 207 15.52 3.80 -26.16
N PHE A 208 14.29 4.05 -26.63
CA PHE A 208 13.08 3.86 -25.82
C PHE A 208 12.90 2.39 -25.41
N ASP A 209 13.04 1.45 -26.35
CA ASP A 209 12.93 0.01 -26.06
C ASP A 209 13.99 -0.42 -25.02
N ARG A 210 15.20 0.16 -25.11
CA ARG A 210 16.27 -0.06 -24.13
C ARG A 210 15.91 0.48 -22.74
N LEU A 211 15.32 1.69 -22.67
CA LEU A 211 14.84 2.28 -21.42
C LEU A 211 13.75 1.42 -20.78
N ASN A 212 12.69 1.10 -21.54
CA ASN A 212 11.56 0.36 -21.01
C ASN A 212 11.96 -1.05 -20.53
N ALA A 213 12.79 -1.76 -21.31
CA ALA A 213 13.30 -3.08 -20.91
C ALA A 213 14.21 -3.02 -19.67
N GLY A 214 15.00 -1.95 -19.54
CA GLY A 214 15.87 -1.73 -18.40
C GLY A 214 15.08 -1.47 -17.11
N PHE A 215 14.12 -0.53 -17.13
CA PHE A 215 13.26 -0.30 -15.98
C PHE A 215 12.43 -1.53 -15.62
N LYS A 216 11.87 -2.24 -16.60
CA LYS A 216 11.13 -3.49 -16.33
C LYS A 216 11.97 -4.54 -15.59
N LYS A 217 13.29 -4.56 -15.82
CA LYS A 217 14.21 -5.49 -15.17
C LYS A 217 14.65 -5.03 -13.77
N TYR A 218 14.84 -3.73 -13.56
CA TYR A 218 15.49 -3.19 -12.36
C TYR A 218 14.64 -2.18 -11.57
N ALA A 219 13.36 -1.98 -11.89
CA ALA A 219 12.52 -1.00 -11.19
C ALA A 219 12.41 -1.23 -9.68
N ASN A 220 12.58 -2.47 -9.22
CA ASN A 220 12.56 -2.83 -7.80
C ASN A 220 13.98 -3.06 -7.23
N ASP A 221 15.03 -2.66 -7.94
CA ASP A 221 16.42 -2.76 -7.48
C ASP A 221 16.83 -1.43 -6.86
N GLU A 222 17.21 -1.46 -5.58
CA GLU A 222 17.48 -0.26 -4.78
C GLU A 222 18.70 0.53 -5.29
N LEU A 223 19.79 -0.15 -5.68
CA LEU A 223 20.98 0.52 -6.19
C LEU A 223 20.70 1.16 -7.56
N PHE A 224 19.97 0.44 -8.43
CA PHE A 224 19.58 0.98 -9.72
C PHE A 224 18.69 2.21 -9.55
N SER A 225 17.67 2.13 -8.70
CA SER A 225 16.64 3.15 -8.54
C SER A 225 17.22 4.47 -8.03
N GLU A 226 17.99 4.42 -6.94
CA GLU A 226 18.67 5.60 -6.41
C GLU A 226 19.69 6.17 -7.41
N GLU A 227 20.55 5.33 -7.98
CA GLU A 227 21.59 5.80 -8.91
C GLU A 227 20.96 6.45 -10.14
N PHE A 228 19.90 5.85 -10.71
CA PHE A 228 19.17 6.41 -11.83
C PHE A 228 18.55 7.77 -11.48
N ALA A 229 17.78 7.83 -10.40
CA ALA A 229 17.05 9.04 -10.01
C ALA A 229 18.01 10.21 -9.72
N THR A 230 19.09 9.95 -8.99
CA THR A 230 20.10 10.97 -8.64
C THR A 230 20.92 11.40 -9.86
N LYS A 231 21.28 10.48 -10.77
CA LYS A 231 22.03 10.81 -11.99
C LYS A 231 21.21 11.63 -12.96
N VAL A 232 19.93 11.32 -13.15
CA VAL A 232 19.04 12.12 -14.00
C VAL A 232 18.74 13.47 -13.34
N GLY A 233 18.36 13.46 -12.06
CA GLY A 233 17.94 14.63 -11.30
C GLY A 233 16.47 14.99 -11.53
N PRO A 234 15.81 15.68 -10.57
CA PRO A 234 14.35 15.80 -10.53
C PRO A 234 13.80 16.58 -11.72
N GLN A 235 14.42 17.70 -12.08
CA GLN A 235 13.99 18.50 -13.24
C GLN A 235 14.05 17.71 -14.54
N LYS A 236 15.10 16.92 -14.76
CA LYS A 236 15.25 16.14 -16.00
C LYS A 236 14.28 14.97 -16.08
N VAL A 237 13.93 14.35 -14.96
CA VAL A 237 12.84 13.35 -14.91
C VAL A 237 11.53 13.97 -15.39
N LEU A 238 11.18 15.17 -14.88
CA LEU A 238 9.95 15.87 -15.28
C LEU A 238 9.98 16.27 -16.77
N GLU A 239 11.09 16.84 -17.23
CA GLU A 239 11.26 17.22 -18.63
C GLU A 239 11.20 16.01 -19.58
N PHE A 240 11.79 14.88 -19.18
CA PHE A 240 11.75 13.63 -19.92
C PHE A 240 10.31 13.12 -20.09
N TRP A 241 9.58 12.94 -18.98
CA TRP A 241 8.21 12.44 -19.02
C TRP A 241 7.29 13.36 -19.81
N THR A 242 7.40 14.67 -19.57
CA THR A 242 6.58 15.65 -20.29
C THR A 242 6.90 15.65 -21.79
N GLY A 243 8.17 15.65 -22.17
CA GLY A 243 8.56 15.77 -23.57
C GLY A 243 8.25 14.53 -24.41
N ILE A 244 8.27 13.32 -23.82
CA ILE A 244 7.79 12.11 -24.51
C ILE A 244 6.29 12.18 -24.80
N ASN A 245 5.53 12.82 -23.90
CA ASN A 245 4.08 12.93 -24.00
C ASN A 245 3.58 14.18 -24.75
N ASP A 246 4.46 15.12 -25.07
CA ASP A 246 4.11 16.37 -25.75
C ASP A 246 3.95 16.13 -27.26
N PRO A 247 2.74 16.28 -27.83
CA PRO A 247 2.50 16.03 -29.26
C PRO A 247 3.19 17.05 -30.17
N ALA A 248 3.57 18.22 -29.67
CA ALA A 248 4.23 19.28 -30.42
C ALA A 248 5.77 19.25 -30.29
N ARG A 249 6.31 18.54 -29.29
CA ARG A 249 7.76 18.53 -29.00
C ARG A 249 8.39 17.14 -28.94
N GLY A 250 7.59 16.09 -28.77
CA GLY A 250 8.05 14.72 -28.74
C GLY A 250 8.52 14.24 -30.11
N ASN A 251 9.25 13.12 -30.11
CA ASN A 251 9.62 12.44 -31.33
C ASN A 251 8.37 11.80 -31.97
N TYR A 252 7.99 12.28 -33.17
CA TYR A 252 6.83 11.78 -33.91
C TYR A 252 6.92 10.28 -34.23
N GLU A 253 8.09 9.79 -34.62
CA GLU A 253 8.30 8.36 -34.94
C GLU A 253 8.11 7.51 -33.69
N LEU A 254 8.69 7.93 -32.57
CA LEU A 254 8.53 7.26 -31.29
C LEU A 254 7.06 7.21 -30.84
N GLY A 255 6.38 8.36 -30.86
CA GLY A 255 4.96 8.44 -30.51
C GLY A 255 4.05 7.70 -31.48
N HIS A 256 4.49 7.42 -32.71
CA HIS A 256 3.73 6.59 -33.65
C HIS A 256 3.96 5.09 -33.42
N GLU A 257 5.19 4.69 -33.12
CA GLU A 257 5.58 3.28 -33.03
C GLU A 257 5.46 2.65 -31.65
N ARG A 258 5.41 3.44 -30.57
CA ARG A 258 5.50 2.95 -29.18
C ARG A 258 4.49 3.56 -28.21
N LEU A 259 3.47 4.26 -28.70
CA LEU A 259 2.45 4.86 -27.85
C LEU A 259 1.79 3.83 -26.91
N ASP A 260 1.60 2.61 -27.40
CA ASP A 260 1.05 1.45 -26.69
C ASP A 260 1.97 0.88 -25.60
N GLN A 261 3.19 1.42 -25.46
CA GLN A 261 4.16 1.02 -24.43
C GLN A 261 4.49 2.17 -23.47
N PHE A 262 3.86 3.35 -23.64
CA PHE A 262 4.10 4.47 -22.74
C PHE A 262 3.51 4.21 -21.34
N ASP A 263 2.50 3.35 -21.25
CA ASP A 263 1.92 2.89 -20.00
C ASP A 263 2.92 2.02 -19.22
N ASP A 264 3.55 1.03 -19.87
CA ASP A 264 4.64 0.22 -19.33
C ASP A 264 5.79 1.12 -18.87
N LEU A 265 6.19 2.11 -19.68
CA LEU A 265 7.23 3.05 -19.29
C LEU A 265 6.83 3.86 -18.05
N GLN A 266 5.60 4.38 -17.99
CA GLN A 266 5.11 5.13 -16.82
C GLN A 266 5.14 4.26 -15.56
N ARG A 267 4.63 3.01 -15.64
CA ARG A 267 4.61 2.09 -14.50
C ARG A 267 6.02 1.82 -14.01
N ASN A 268 6.91 1.44 -14.92
CA ASN A 268 8.27 1.04 -14.54
C ASN A 268 9.10 2.24 -14.03
N LEU A 269 8.96 3.42 -14.66
CA LEU A 269 9.60 4.65 -14.19
C LEU A 269 9.05 5.08 -12.83
N GLY A 270 7.72 5.08 -12.65
CA GLY A 270 7.07 5.42 -11.40
C GLY A 270 7.49 4.49 -10.25
N MET A 271 7.50 3.17 -10.48
CA MET A 271 8.03 2.18 -9.53
C MET A 271 9.50 2.45 -9.16
N SER A 272 10.36 2.69 -10.17
CA SER A 272 11.78 3.01 -9.93
C SER A 272 11.94 4.27 -9.06
N LEU A 273 11.11 5.29 -9.28
CA LEU A 273 11.15 6.51 -8.47
C LEU A 273 10.63 6.27 -7.05
N ALA A 274 9.55 5.49 -6.89
CA ALA A 274 9.02 5.09 -5.59
C ALA A 274 10.13 4.43 -4.75
N HIS A 275 10.77 3.39 -5.30
CA HIS A 275 11.91 2.72 -4.67
C HIS A 275 13.08 3.66 -4.40
N ALA A 276 13.41 4.58 -5.31
CA ALA A 276 14.47 5.56 -5.07
C ALA A 276 14.17 6.48 -3.88
N THR A 277 12.91 6.89 -3.69
CA THR A 277 12.54 7.82 -2.60
C THR A 277 12.67 7.22 -1.21
N GLN A 278 12.65 5.89 -1.08
CA GLN A 278 12.88 5.17 0.16
C GLN A 278 14.33 5.29 0.66
N SER A 279 15.27 5.67 -0.21
CA SER A 279 16.65 5.95 0.20
C SER A 279 16.74 7.25 1.02
N ASP A 280 17.48 7.14 2.12
CA ASP A 280 17.79 8.20 3.08
C ASP A 280 19.14 8.87 2.79
N SER A 281 19.75 8.55 1.64
CA SER A 281 21.01 9.16 1.24
C SER A 281 20.88 10.67 1.11
N THR A 282 21.99 11.39 1.33
CA THR A 282 22.00 12.85 1.16
C THR A 282 21.61 13.27 -0.26
N ALA A 283 21.94 12.46 -1.27
CA ALA A 283 21.61 12.75 -2.66
C ALA A 283 20.11 12.62 -2.91
N MET A 284 19.45 11.61 -2.33
CA MET A 284 18.00 11.45 -2.46
C MET A 284 17.20 12.45 -1.62
N TYR A 285 17.68 12.84 -0.44
CA TYR A 285 17.10 13.96 0.31
C TYR A 285 17.10 15.25 -0.54
N ASP A 286 18.24 15.57 -1.14
CA ASP A 286 18.39 16.70 -2.06
C ASP A 286 17.46 16.60 -3.28
N TRP A 287 17.28 15.40 -3.82
CA TRP A 287 16.39 15.13 -4.95
C TRP A 287 14.93 15.37 -4.58
N LYS A 288 14.47 14.81 -3.45
CA LYS A 288 13.10 14.95 -2.91
C LYS A 288 12.75 16.42 -2.68
N SER A 289 13.63 17.15 -1.99
CA SER A 289 13.45 18.58 -1.72
C SER A 289 13.37 19.40 -3.02
N LYS A 290 14.27 19.18 -3.97
CA LYS A 290 14.25 19.87 -5.27
C LYS A 290 13.02 19.52 -6.10
N MET A 291 12.50 18.29 -6.03
CA MET A 291 11.28 17.87 -6.71
C MET A 291 10.07 18.67 -6.22
N ILE A 292 9.93 18.82 -4.89
CA ILE A 292 8.86 19.62 -4.28
C ILE A 292 8.98 21.10 -4.70
N ASP A 293 10.21 21.63 -4.72
CA ASP A 293 10.49 23.01 -5.16
C ASP A 293 10.17 23.26 -6.64
N LEU A 294 10.11 22.22 -7.47
CA LEU A 294 9.73 22.29 -8.88
C LEU A 294 8.21 22.17 -9.09
N GLY A 295 7.46 21.76 -8.07
CA GLY A 295 6.06 21.41 -8.19
C GLY A 295 5.17 22.51 -8.79
N ASP A 296 5.28 23.75 -8.31
CA ASP A 296 4.47 24.88 -8.79
C ASP A 296 5.07 25.64 -9.99
N LYS A 297 6.15 25.10 -10.59
CA LYS A 297 6.89 25.76 -11.67
C LYS A 297 6.56 25.12 -13.03
N PRO A 298 6.26 25.92 -14.07
CA PRO A 298 6.12 25.43 -15.44
C PRO A 298 7.45 24.87 -15.98
N LEU A 299 7.40 23.70 -16.62
CA LEU A 299 8.60 23.00 -17.08
C LEU A 299 9.26 23.60 -18.32
N TYR A 300 8.56 24.45 -19.07
CA TYR A 300 9.14 25.15 -20.22
C TYR A 300 9.52 26.60 -19.93
N GLY A 301 9.70 26.94 -18.65
CA GLY A 301 10.06 28.27 -18.18
C GLY A 301 9.05 29.32 -18.63
N ASP A 302 9.52 30.43 -19.19
CA ASP A 302 8.67 31.53 -19.66
C ASP A 302 7.72 31.13 -20.81
N ARG A 303 7.92 29.95 -21.42
CA ARG A 303 7.06 29.42 -22.49
C ARG A 303 5.86 28.62 -21.95
N GLY A 304 5.69 28.53 -20.63
CA GLY A 304 4.58 27.81 -20.00
C GLY A 304 4.78 26.30 -19.94
N GLY A 305 3.73 25.54 -20.22
CA GLY A 305 3.70 24.07 -20.12
C GLY A 305 3.21 23.56 -18.75
N PRO A 306 3.10 22.23 -18.59
CA PRO A 306 2.67 21.64 -17.34
C PRO A 306 3.57 22.06 -16.18
N MET A 307 2.97 22.21 -15.01
CA MET A 307 3.70 22.40 -13.77
C MET A 307 4.30 21.07 -13.28
N GLY A 308 5.38 21.14 -12.51
CA GLY A 308 6.03 19.94 -11.96
C GLY A 308 5.07 19.03 -11.19
N PHE A 309 4.09 19.60 -10.48
CA PHE A 309 3.06 18.85 -9.76
C PHE A 309 2.19 18.01 -10.69
N GLN A 310 1.81 18.54 -11.86
CA GLN A 310 1.03 17.77 -12.84
C GLN A 310 1.82 16.54 -13.25
N VAL A 311 3.11 16.71 -13.55
CA VAL A 311 3.95 15.65 -14.11
C VAL A 311 4.34 14.60 -13.06
N MET A 312 4.84 15.02 -11.90
CA MET A 312 5.27 14.08 -10.86
C MET A 312 4.10 13.26 -10.31
N SER A 313 2.92 13.85 -10.15
CA SER A 313 1.73 13.13 -9.68
C SER A 313 1.30 12.01 -10.64
N ASN A 314 1.65 12.09 -11.93
CA ASN A 314 1.45 10.99 -12.87
C ASN A 314 2.41 9.82 -12.63
N LEU A 315 3.66 10.10 -12.30
CA LEU A 315 4.65 9.08 -11.96
C LEU A 315 4.38 8.46 -10.57
N MET A 316 3.78 9.22 -9.66
CA MET A 316 3.41 8.77 -8.31
C MET A 316 2.28 7.74 -8.26
N ARG A 317 1.57 7.52 -9.37
CA ARG A 317 0.43 6.57 -9.41
C ARG A 317 0.84 5.11 -9.16
N THR A 318 2.13 4.79 -9.21
CA THR A 318 2.65 3.43 -9.06
C THR A 318 3.74 3.35 -8.02
N GLY A 319 3.66 2.32 -7.19
CA GLY A 319 4.61 2.07 -6.11
C GLY A 319 4.21 2.77 -4.82
N ASP A 320 4.98 2.47 -3.78
CA ASP A 320 4.90 3.08 -2.46
C ASP A 320 6.08 4.04 -2.28
N TYR A 321 5.78 5.32 -2.18
CA TYR A 321 6.77 6.39 -2.04
C TYR A 321 7.05 6.65 -0.57
N ASP A 322 8.22 7.20 -0.24
CA ASP A 322 8.55 7.60 1.12
C ASP A 322 7.46 8.50 1.73
N ASP A 323 6.91 8.11 2.88
CA ASP A 323 5.76 8.80 3.51
C ASP A 323 6.03 10.28 3.74
N ARG A 324 7.25 10.62 4.22
CA ARG A 324 7.63 12.03 4.46
C ARG A 324 7.67 12.84 3.18
N PHE A 325 8.16 12.24 2.09
CA PHE A 325 8.12 12.86 0.78
C PHE A 325 6.69 13.11 0.32
N MET A 326 5.81 12.12 0.48
CA MET A 326 4.40 12.23 0.13
C MET A 326 3.69 13.31 0.95
N GLU A 327 3.96 13.41 2.26
CA GLU A 327 3.43 14.46 3.14
C GLU A 327 3.89 15.85 2.69
N ASP A 328 5.21 16.10 2.62
CA ASP A 328 5.76 17.41 2.25
C ASP A 328 5.31 17.85 0.84
N TYR A 329 5.24 16.89 -0.09
CA TYR A 329 4.72 17.10 -1.44
C TYR A 329 3.24 17.48 -1.42
N GLY A 330 2.42 16.75 -0.65
CA GLY A 330 0.99 17.00 -0.48
C GLY A 330 0.70 18.37 0.11
N THR A 331 1.40 18.75 1.18
CA THR A 331 1.30 20.08 1.80
C THR A 331 1.59 21.19 0.78
N LYS A 332 2.65 21.05 -0.02
CA LYS A 332 3.02 22.05 -1.04
C LYS A 332 2.06 22.06 -2.22
N LEU A 333 1.57 20.90 -2.65
CA LEU A 333 0.55 20.76 -3.69
C LEU A 333 -0.75 21.44 -3.26
N MET A 334 -1.22 21.18 -2.04
CA MET A 334 -2.44 21.78 -1.50
C MET A 334 -2.31 23.29 -1.31
N ALA A 335 -1.15 23.78 -0.88
CA ALA A 335 -0.87 25.22 -0.84
C ALA A 335 -0.95 25.87 -2.23
N THR A 336 -0.55 25.14 -3.28
CA THR A 336 -0.61 25.60 -4.68
C THR A 336 -2.03 25.57 -5.22
N GLU A 337 -2.76 24.46 -5.01
CA GLU A 337 -4.17 24.30 -5.33
C GLU A 337 -5.00 25.45 -4.75
N ARG A 338 -4.90 25.67 -3.44
CA ARG A 338 -5.62 26.74 -2.73
C ARG A 338 -5.29 28.14 -3.24
N LYS A 339 -4.03 28.38 -3.59
CA LYS A 339 -3.62 29.66 -4.20
C LYS A 339 -4.26 29.87 -5.58
N LEU A 340 -4.46 28.82 -6.36
CA LEU A 340 -5.05 28.89 -7.70
C LEU A 340 -6.58 29.03 -7.66
N THR A 341 -7.24 28.42 -6.68
CA THR A 341 -8.70 28.45 -6.53
C THR A 341 -9.22 29.57 -5.61
N GLY A 342 -8.33 30.16 -4.82
CA GLY A 342 -8.74 31.04 -3.72
C GLY A 342 -9.47 30.25 -2.64
N ASP A 343 -8.85 29.18 -2.13
CA ASP A 343 -9.45 28.25 -1.16
C ASP A 343 -10.78 27.65 -1.62
N GLY A 344 -10.92 27.39 -2.93
CA GLY A 344 -12.12 26.77 -3.52
C GLY A 344 -13.21 27.75 -3.94
N GLU A 345 -13.02 29.06 -3.77
CA GLU A 345 -13.99 30.09 -4.18
C GLU A 345 -14.22 30.16 -5.70
N HIS A 346 -13.26 29.67 -6.51
CA HIS A 346 -13.27 29.77 -7.96
C HIS A 346 -12.80 28.45 -8.59
N ARG A 347 -13.37 28.09 -9.74
CA ARG A 347 -12.94 26.94 -10.54
C ARG A 347 -11.44 26.97 -10.83
N ASN A 348 -10.77 25.83 -10.64
CA ASN A 348 -9.37 25.69 -11.03
C ASN A 348 -9.22 25.52 -12.55
N LEU A 349 -8.89 26.60 -13.26
CA LEU A 349 -8.60 26.55 -14.70
C LEU A 349 -7.15 26.15 -15.01
N ALA A 350 -6.27 26.12 -14.02
CA ALA A 350 -4.86 25.76 -14.23
C ALA A 350 -4.65 24.24 -14.36
N TRP A 351 -5.54 23.44 -13.75
CA TRP A 351 -5.55 21.98 -13.87
C TRP A 351 -6.45 21.43 -14.97
N GLN A 352 -7.24 22.30 -15.59
CA GLN A 352 -8.10 21.90 -16.69
C GLN A 352 -7.25 21.47 -17.89
N HIS A 353 -7.49 20.27 -18.42
CA HIS A 353 -6.89 19.85 -19.68
C HIS A 353 -7.42 20.70 -20.84
N MET A 354 -6.53 21.31 -21.63
CA MET A 354 -6.90 22.22 -22.72
C MET A 354 -6.12 21.98 -24.02
N GLY A 355 -6.84 21.97 -25.15
CA GLY A 355 -6.23 22.12 -26.47
C GLY A 355 -5.18 21.05 -26.83
N MET A 356 -3.90 21.45 -26.87
CA MET A 356 -2.76 20.59 -27.22
C MET A 356 -1.88 20.28 -26.00
N ASP A 357 -2.43 20.39 -24.79
CA ASP A 357 -1.74 19.99 -23.57
C ASP A 357 -1.29 18.51 -23.67
N PRO A 358 -0.10 18.17 -23.15
CA PRO A 358 0.38 16.80 -23.18
C PRO A 358 -0.55 15.89 -22.38
N TRP A 359 -0.76 14.68 -22.89
CA TRP A 359 -1.48 13.64 -22.17
C TRP A 359 -0.49 12.93 -21.23
N LEU A 360 -0.51 13.32 -19.95
CA LEU A 360 0.51 12.95 -18.96
C LEU A 360 0.24 11.60 -18.28
N ASN A 361 -1.00 11.12 -18.27
CA ASN A 361 -1.34 9.79 -17.74
C ASN A 361 -1.51 8.77 -18.88
N ARG A 362 -0.75 7.68 -18.83
CA ARG A 362 -0.77 6.58 -19.81
C ARG A 362 -1.30 5.29 -19.22
N ILE A 363 -1.45 5.20 -17.90
CA ILE A 363 -1.88 3.98 -17.21
C ILE A 363 -3.34 4.01 -16.78
N GLY A 364 -4.06 5.09 -17.09
CA GLY A 364 -5.48 5.26 -16.84
C GLY A 364 -6.11 6.16 -17.90
N GLU A 365 -7.41 6.40 -17.76
CA GLU A 365 -8.22 7.08 -18.79
C GLU A 365 -8.18 8.61 -18.71
N ASP A 366 -7.81 9.19 -17.55
CA ASP A 366 -7.74 10.64 -17.39
C ASP A 366 -6.53 11.24 -18.11
N SER A 367 -6.55 12.55 -18.39
CA SER A 367 -5.44 13.22 -19.09
C SER A 367 -4.15 13.32 -18.26
N GLY A 368 -4.25 13.20 -16.93
CA GLY A 368 -3.17 13.49 -16.00
C GLY A 368 -2.95 14.98 -15.74
N SER A 369 -3.86 15.86 -16.17
CA SER A 369 -3.71 17.31 -16.02
C SER A 369 -3.95 17.78 -14.59
N ASP A 370 -4.87 17.15 -13.86
CA ASP A 370 -5.08 17.40 -12.44
C ASP A 370 -4.04 16.64 -11.57
N PRO A 371 -3.11 17.35 -10.89
CA PRO A 371 -2.11 16.71 -10.06
C PRO A 371 -2.73 15.96 -8.87
N LEU A 372 -3.86 16.42 -8.34
CA LEU A 372 -4.50 15.75 -7.20
C LEU A 372 -5.00 14.36 -7.56
N THR A 373 -5.48 14.15 -8.79
CA THR A 373 -5.89 12.82 -9.27
C THR A 373 -4.76 11.80 -9.19
N GLY A 374 -3.55 12.18 -9.59
CA GLY A 374 -2.38 11.31 -9.54
C GLY A 374 -1.82 11.12 -8.15
N TYR A 375 -1.74 12.19 -7.38
CA TYR A 375 -1.23 12.18 -6.01
C TYR A 375 -2.13 11.35 -5.09
N LEU A 376 -3.45 11.48 -5.19
CA LEU A 376 -4.40 10.65 -4.44
C LEU A 376 -4.29 9.17 -4.81
N LYS A 377 -3.99 8.85 -6.08
CA LYS A 377 -3.70 7.46 -6.45
C LYS A 377 -2.40 6.94 -5.84
N GLY A 378 -1.39 7.80 -5.67
CA GLY A 378 -0.20 7.47 -4.89
C GLY A 378 -0.55 7.21 -3.42
N LEU A 379 -1.31 8.11 -2.79
CA LEU A 379 -1.76 7.97 -1.41
C LEU A 379 -2.58 6.70 -1.16
N SER A 380 -3.31 6.17 -2.14
CA SER A 380 -4.02 4.89 -1.98
C SER A 380 -3.09 3.70 -1.69
N ASN A 381 -1.79 3.84 -1.93
CA ASN A 381 -0.78 2.82 -1.64
C ASN A 381 0.06 3.15 -0.39
N SER A 382 -0.09 4.35 0.20
CA SER A 382 0.71 4.86 1.33
C SER A 382 -0.22 5.31 2.48
N PRO A 383 -0.71 4.36 3.31
CA PRO A 383 -1.77 4.59 4.31
C PRO A 383 -1.42 5.64 5.38
N ASP A 384 -0.18 5.64 5.86
CA ASP A 384 0.28 6.58 6.89
C ASP A 384 0.30 8.01 6.34
N ALA A 385 0.90 8.21 5.15
CA ALA A 385 0.86 9.48 4.45
C ALA A 385 -0.58 9.94 4.12
N ALA A 386 -1.47 9.02 3.73
CA ALA A 386 -2.87 9.34 3.45
C ALA A 386 -3.60 9.83 4.70
N THR A 387 -3.44 9.12 5.82
CA THR A 387 -3.99 9.50 7.13
C THR A 387 -3.56 10.92 7.51
N SER A 388 -2.26 11.18 7.43
CA SER A 388 -1.65 12.48 7.74
C SER A 388 -2.16 13.59 6.82
N PHE A 389 -2.17 13.33 5.51
CA PHE A 389 -2.60 14.28 4.48
C PHE A 389 -4.04 14.76 4.68
N PHE A 390 -4.98 13.84 4.93
CA PHE A 390 -6.40 14.22 5.09
C PHE A 390 -6.67 14.96 6.40
N ASN A 391 -5.91 14.65 7.45
CA ASN A 391 -6.00 15.31 8.75
C ASN A 391 -5.23 16.64 8.82
N GLU A 392 -4.40 16.97 7.82
CA GLU A 392 -3.69 18.26 7.75
C GLU A 392 -4.68 19.42 7.71
N GLU A 393 -4.51 20.36 8.63
CA GLU A 393 -5.35 21.55 8.78
C GLU A 393 -4.68 22.80 8.20
N TYR A 394 -5.47 23.64 7.54
CA TYR A 394 -5.07 24.96 7.08
C TYR A 394 -6.07 26.03 7.53
N THR A 395 -5.65 27.29 7.53
CA THR A 395 -6.54 28.43 7.80
C THR A 395 -7.01 29.04 6.47
N PRO A 396 -8.31 28.95 6.12
CA PRO A 396 -8.85 29.59 4.93
C PRO A 396 -8.69 31.11 5.00
N LYS A 397 -8.46 31.75 3.86
CA LYS A 397 -8.16 33.18 3.73
C LYS A 397 -9.21 34.10 4.36
N ASP A 398 -10.49 33.74 4.23
CA ASP A 398 -11.63 34.50 4.77
C ASP A 398 -12.36 33.77 5.92
N GLY A 399 -11.73 32.74 6.50
CA GLY A 399 -12.31 31.89 7.54
C GLY A 399 -11.67 32.07 8.93
N ASP A 400 -12.50 32.11 9.97
CA ASP A 400 -12.05 32.13 11.37
C ASP A 400 -11.75 30.72 11.94
N LYS A 401 -11.99 29.66 11.16
CA LYS A 401 -11.83 28.26 11.59
C LYS A 401 -10.91 27.50 10.65
N ALA A 402 -10.07 26.64 11.23
CA ALA A 402 -9.26 25.71 10.46
C ALA A 402 -10.15 24.75 9.65
N ALA A 403 -9.70 24.42 8.45
CA ALA A 403 -10.30 23.41 7.58
C ALA A 403 -9.26 22.33 7.28
N SER A 404 -9.68 21.08 7.22
CA SER A 404 -8.83 19.95 6.85
C SER A 404 -8.72 19.82 5.33
N ASN A 405 -7.67 19.19 4.82
CA ASN A 405 -7.62 18.75 3.43
C ASN A 405 -8.77 17.80 3.07
N PHE A 406 -9.23 16.92 3.98
CA PHE A 406 -10.43 16.09 3.79
C PHE A 406 -11.64 16.93 3.37
N LYS A 407 -12.04 17.87 4.24
CA LYS A 407 -13.15 18.79 3.97
C LYS A 407 -13.02 19.49 2.62
N TYR A 408 -11.84 20.07 2.33
CA TYR A 408 -11.66 20.75 1.05
C TYR A 408 -11.90 19.81 -0.13
N LEU A 409 -11.27 18.63 -0.15
CA LEU A 409 -11.32 17.72 -1.30
C LEU A 409 -12.68 17.02 -1.45
N PHE A 410 -13.32 16.67 -0.34
CA PHE A 410 -14.56 15.90 -0.29
C PHE A 410 -15.81 16.78 -0.39
N GLU A 411 -15.78 18.00 0.17
CA GLU A 411 -16.94 18.89 0.24
C GLU A 411 -16.85 20.10 -0.68
N ASP A 412 -15.72 20.80 -0.66
CA ASP A 412 -15.64 22.17 -1.21
C ASP A 412 -15.07 22.22 -2.64
N ARG A 413 -14.22 21.26 -3.02
CA ARG A 413 -13.46 21.30 -4.26
C ARG A 413 -14.36 21.15 -5.49
N GLU A 414 -14.32 22.15 -6.37
CA GLU A 414 -14.80 22.02 -7.74
C GLU A 414 -13.77 21.24 -8.57
N TRP A 415 -14.03 19.94 -8.76
CA TRP A 415 -13.18 19.05 -9.55
C TRP A 415 -13.11 19.51 -11.02
N PRO A 416 -11.92 19.62 -11.65
CA PRO A 416 -11.80 19.89 -13.07
C PRO A 416 -12.59 18.88 -13.90
N GLN A 417 -13.16 19.33 -15.02
CA GLN A 417 -13.83 18.41 -15.93
C GLN A 417 -12.78 17.61 -16.69
N GLU A 418 -12.81 16.29 -16.57
CA GLU A 418 -11.99 15.37 -17.35
C GLU A 418 -12.88 14.57 -18.27
N SER A 419 -12.36 14.22 -19.44
CA SER A 419 -13.01 13.32 -20.37
C SER A 419 -11.97 12.36 -20.93
N ASP A 420 -12.40 11.16 -21.27
CA ASP A 420 -11.53 10.18 -21.91
C ASP A 420 -11.20 10.59 -23.37
N MET A 421 -10.46 9.75 -24.08
CA MET A 421 -10.13 10.01 -25.49
C MET A 421 -11.35 9.94 -26.44
N HIS A 422 -12.49 9.42 -25.97
CA HIS A 422 -13.76 9.36 -26.70
C HIS A 422 -14.68 10.55 -26.41
N GLY A 423 -14.36 11.34 -25.38
CA GLY A 423 -15.13 12.50 -24.93
C GLY A 423 -16.18 12.19 -23.87
N ASP A 424 -16.12 10.99 -23.27
CA ASP A 424 -16.99 10.59 -22.16
C ASP A 424 -16.46 11.19 -20.86
N ASP A 425 -17.35 11.76 -20.04
CA ASP A 425 -16.97 12.41 -18.77
C ASP A 425 -16.38 11.38 -17.79
N LEU A 426 -15.25 11.73 -17.18
CA LEU A 426 -14.53 10.89 -16.22
C LEU A 426 -14.66 11.42 -14.79
N ASN A 427 -14.72 10.49 -13.84
CA ASN A 427 -14.75 10.79 -12.40
C ASN A 427 -13.48 10.31 -11.67
N THR A 428 -12.41 10.01 -12.40
CA THR A 428 -11.18 9.37 -11.90
C THR A 428 -10.58 10.07 -10.69
N GLY A 429 -10.62 11.41 -10.65
CA GLY A 429 -10.13 12.18 -9.51
C GLY A 429 -10.87 11.89 -8.20
N ARG A 430 -12.19 11.84 -8.24
CA ARG A 430 -13.03 11.50 -7.08
C ARG A 430 -12.94 10.02 -6.73
N ASN A 431 -12.79 9.15 -7.71
CA ASN A 431 -12.52 7.73 -7.47
C ASN A 431 -11.21 7.54 -6.71
N ASN A 432 -10.13 8.20 -7.15
CA ASN A 432 -8.85 8.16 -6.45
C ASN A 432 -8.91 8.83 -5.06
N LEU A 433 -9.77 9.84 -4.87
CA LEU A 433 -10.07 10.36 -3.53
C LEU A 433 -10.66 9.26 -2.63
N ALA A 434 -11.61 8.48 -3.12
CA ALA A 434 -12.21 7.38 -2.34
C ALA A 434 -11.16 6.32 -1.95
N LEU A 435 -10.32 5.91 -2.91
CA LEU A 435 -9.22 4.96 -2.64
C LEU A 435 -8.21 5.51 -1.62
N ALA A 436 -7.85 6.79 -1.72
CA ALA A 436 -6.96 7.41 -0.74
C ALA A 436 -7.60 7.49 0.65
N LEU A 437 -8.90 7.79 0.74
CA LEU A 437 -9.65 7.81 1.99
C LEU A 437 -9.73 6.41 2.60
N GLU A 438 -9.89 5.37 1.77
CA GLU A 438 -9.84 3.98 2.22
C GLU A 438 -8.50 3.70 2.89
N ALA A 439 -7.39 3.90 2.18
CA ALA A 439 -6.06 3.67 2.73
C ALA A 439 -5.80 4.48 4.01
N GLY A 440 -6.14 5.77 4.00
CA GLY A 440 -5.97 6.67 5.15
C GLY A 440 -6.89 6.39 6.34
N THR A 441 -7.95 5.60 6.16
CA THR A 441 -8.90 5.29 7.24
C THR A 441 -8.70 3.87 7.77
N THR A 442 -8.28 2.93 6.93
CA THR A 442 -8.08 1.52 7.30
C THR A 442 -6.64 1.21 7.73
N GLY A 443 -5.66 2.00 7.29
CA GLY A 443 -4.25 1.79 7.63
C GLY A 443 -3.55 0.71 6.80
N HIS A 444 -4.12 0.32 5.66
CA HIS A 444 -3.50 -0.54 4.66
C HIS A 444 -3.85 -0.05 3.25
N PRO A 445 -3.12 -0.47 2.19
CA PRO A 445 -3.42 -0.05 0.83
C PRO A 445 -4.88 -0.32 0.43
N ALA A 446 -5.45 0.55 -0.40
CA ALA A 446 -6.83 0.43 -0.86
C ALA A 446 -7.04 -0.81 -1.74
N GLY A 447 -8.16 -1.49 -1.56
CA GLY A 447 -8.50 -2.75 -2.21
C GLY A 447 -7.79 -3.98 -1.64
N GLU A 448 -6.90 -3.79 -0.66
CA GLU A 448 -6.33 -4.88 0.12
C GLU A 448 -7.15 -5.12 1.39
N LEU A 449 -6.97 -6.30 2.00
CA LEU A 449 -7.63 -6.64 3.27
C LEU A 449 -6.60 -6.67 4.39
N PRO A 450 -7.01 -6.39 5.64
CA PRO A 450 -6.08 -6.40 6.75
C PRO A 450 -5.46 -7.79 6.93
N THR A 451 -4.15 -7.82 7.16
CA THR A 451 -3.39 -9.03 7.46
C THR A 451 -3.11 -9.13 8.95
N ALA A 452 -2.53 -10.26 9.39
CA ALA A 452 -2.08 -10.40 10.78
C ALA A 452 -1.01 -9.36 11.20
N ASP A 453 -0.37 -8.71 10.23
CA ASP A 453 0.65 -7.69 10.43
C ASP A 453 0.11 -6.26 10.32
N THR A 454 -1.15 -6.09 9.88
CA THR A 454 -1.80 -4.77 9.83
C THR A 454 -2.00 -4.25 11.26
N PRO A 455 -1.49 -3.04 11.59
CA PRO A 455 -1.70 -2.43 12.89
C PRO A 455 -3.19 -2.17 13.18
N ALA A 456 -3.54 -2.07 14.45
CA ALA A 456 -4.86 -1.61 14.86
C ALA A 456 -5.04 -0.12 14.53
N HIS A 457 -6.27 0.30 14.24
CA HIS A 457 -6.55 1.70 13.88
C HIS A 457 -6.05 2.68 14.95
N ASN A 458 -5.41 3.75 14.49
CA ASN A 458 -4.88 4.81 15.33
C ASN A 458 -5.90 5.96 15.49
N PRO A 459 -5.68 6.92 16.40
CA PRO A 459 -6.63 8.01 16.64
C PRO A 459 -6.92 8.89 15.42
N ASP A 460 -5.95 9.11 14.53
CA ASP A 460 -6.10 9.97 13.36
C ASP A 460 -6.90 9.28 12.25
N GLN A 461 -6.75 7.96 12.11
CA GLN A 461 -7.59 7.10 11.26
C GLN A 461 -9.05 7.11 11.75
N ALA A 462 -9.26 6.88 13.05
CA ALA A 462 -10.59 6.92 13.66
C ALA A 462 -11.24 8.30 13.56
N LYS A 463 -10.46 9.38 13.64
CA LYS A 463 -10.94 10.76 13.41
C LYS A 463 -11.34 11.00 11.95
N LEU A 464 -10.59 10.44 11.00
CA LEU A 464 -10.93 10.53 9.58
C LEU A 464 -12.24 9.79 9.29
N PHE A 465 -12.43 8.59 9.85
CA PHE A 465 -13.70 7.86 9.73
C PHE A 465 -14.89 8.67 10.28
N GLN A 466 -14.76 9.26 11.46
CA GLN A 466 -15.79 10.15 12.03
C GLN A 466 -16.13 11.31 11.08
N SER A 467 -15.11 11.88 10.43
CA SER A 467 -15.29 12.99 9.48
C SER A 467 -16.04 12.55 8.22
N ILE A 468 -15.75 11.34 7.70
CA ILE A 468 -16.47 10.73 6.57
C ILE A 468 -17.94 10.52 6.93
N VAL A 469 -18.21 9.87 8.06
CA VAL A 469 -19.59 9.57 8.52
C VAL A 469 -20.39 10.85 8.74
N SER A 470 -19.80 11.84 9.42
CA SER A 470 -20.44 13.14 9.63
C SER A 470 -20.73 13.84 8.30
N SER A 471 -19.78 13.86 7.37
CA SER A 471 -19.93 14.56 6.09
C SER A 471 -21.03 13.94 5.22
N ILE A 472 -21.08 12.61 5.12
CA ILE A 472 -22.11 11.90 4.34
C ILE A 472 -23.47 11.94 5.04
N SER A 473 -23.52 11.91 6.38
CA SER A 473 -24.77 12.11 7.12
C SER A 473 -25.38 13.48 6.86
N ASP A 474 -24.55 14.53 6.85
CA ASP A 474 -24.99 15.91 6.62
C ASP A 474 -25.54 16.12 5.20
N ASP A 475 -24.90 15.53 4.19
CA ASP A 475 -25.36 15.51 2.79
C ASP A 475 -25.05 14.16 2.14
N ASN A 476 -26.06 13.28 2.10
CA ASN A 476 -25.91 11.94 1.49
C ASN A 476 -25.60 12.01 0.00
N GLY A 477 -25.95 13.14 -0.66
CA GLY A 477 -25.66 13.41 -2.06
C GLY A 477 -24.16 13.44 -2.36
N ARG A 478 -23.31 13.64 -1.35
CA ARG A 478 -21.85 13.52 -1.47
C ARG A 478 -21.42 12.12 -1.87
N LEU A 479 -22.13 11.08 -1.41
CA LEU A 479 -21.89 9.70 -1.81
C LEU A 479 -22.84 9.23 -2.91
N THR A 480 -24.15 9.45 -2.77
CA THR A 480 -25.16 8.86 -3.69
C THR A 480 -25.09 9.42 -5.11
N LYS A 481 -24.60 10.66 -5.31
CA LYS A 481 -24.33 11.22 -6.66
C LYS A 481 -22.95 10.84 -7.20
N ASN A 482 -22.11 10.21 -6.38
CA ASN A 482 -20.77 9.76 -6.70
C ASN A 482 -20.63 8.27 -6.34
N SER A 483 -21.60 7.44 -6.76
CA SER A 483 -21.74 6.04 -6.33
C SER A 483 -20.52 5.15 -6.61
N TYR A 484 -19.65 5.54 -7.54
CA TYR A 484 -18.36 4.89 -7.78
C TYR A 484 -17.38 5.01 -6.61
N MET A 485 -17.68 5.80 -5.57
CA MET A 485 -16.90 5.86 -4.33
C MET A 485 -17.40 4.88 -3.27
N SER A 486 -18.56 4.25 -3.48
CA SER A 486 -19.27 3.49 -2.45
C SER A 486 -18.61 2.16 -2.11
N ASP A 487 -17.81 1.59 -3.01
CA ASP A 487 -16.98 0.41 -2.74
C ASP A 487 -15.98 0.69 -1.62
N SER A 488 -15.19 1.77 -1.74
CA SER A 488 -14.25 2.22 -0.71
C SER A 488 -14.97 2.61 0.58
N MET A 489 -16.11 3.31 0.51
CA MET A 489 -16.87 3.66 1.73
C MET A 489 -17.42 2.41 2.44
N GLY A 490 -17.85 1.40 1.68
CA GLY A 490 -18.28 0.12 2.22
C GLY A 490 -17.13 -0.65 2.87
N GLN A 491 -15.95 -0.67 2.23
CA GLN A 491 -14.74 -1.28 2.80
C GLN A 491 -14.35 -0.61 4.12
N ILE A 492 -14.27 0.73 4.15
CA ILE A 492 -14.02 1.51 5.37
C ILE A 492 -15.02 1.13 6.47
N ALA A 493 -16.32 1.15 6.16
CA ALA A 493 -17.36 0.84 7.13
C ALA A 493 -17.23 -0.59 7.68
N SER A 494 -16.85 -1.57 6.84
CA SER A 494 -16.69 -2.97 7.23
C SER A 494 -15.58 -3.19 8.28
N GLU A 495 -14.61 -2.29 8.35
CA GLU A 495 -13.51 -2.38 9.32
C GLU A 495 -13.79 -1.67 10.64
N TYR A 496 -14.77 -0.77 10.67
CA TYR A 496 -15.22 -0.04 11.85
C TYR A 496 -16.56 -0.57 12.42
N LEU A 497 -16.93 -1.81 12.09
CA LEU A 497 -18.17 -2.43 12.59
C LEU A 497 -18.30 -2.45 14.12
N PRO A 498 -17.23 -2.66 14.93
CA PRO A 498 -17.34 -2.50 16.38
C PRO A 498 -17.79 -1.08 16.78
N ASP A 499 -17.26 -0.04 16.15
CA ASP A 499 -17.61 1.36 16.42
C ASP A 499 -19.02 1.71 15.95
N ILE A 500 -19.42 1.20 14.78
CA ILE A 500 -20.80 1.30 14.24
C ILE A 500 -21.79 0.66 15.22
N ASN A 501 -21.56 -0.58 15.67
CA ASN A 501 -22.45 -1.26 16.61
C ASN A 501 -22.46 -0.57 17.99
N ARG A 502 -21.35 0.06 18.41
CA ARG A 502 -21.34 0.91 19.63
C ARG A 502 -22.24 2.13 19.48
N ALA A 503 -22.17 2.82 18.34
CA ALA A 503 -22.97 4.01 18.08
C ALA A 503 -24.48 3.71 18.07
N GLU A 504 -24.89 2.56 17.54
CA GLU A 504 -26.30 2.11 17.50
C GLU A 504 -26.89 1.80 18.89
N THR A 505 -26.05 1.60 19.91
CA THR A 505 -26.54 1.34 21.28
C THR A 505 -27.19 2.56 21.95
N ASP A 506 -27.01 3.76 21.38
CA ASP A 506 -27.41 5.05 21.95
C ASP A 506 -26.84 5.33 23.37
N VAL A 507 -25.83 4.57 23.79
CA VAL A 507 -25.10 4.79 25.04
C VAL A 507 -24.02 5.85 24.82
N ASP A 508 -24.04 6.90 25.64
CA ASP A 508 -23.03 7.96 25.61
C ASP A 508 -21.62 7.40 25.88
N PRO A 509 -20.65 7.53 24.94
CA PRO A 509 -19.27 7.09 25.16
C PRO A 509 -18.51 7.94 26.19
N ASN A 510 -19.03 9.13 26.53
CA ASN A 510 -18.45 10.08 27.47
C ASN A 510 -19.41 10.40 28.64
N PRO A 511 -19.86 9.39 29.41
CA PRO A 511 -20.86 9.59 30.45
C PRO A 511 -20.34 10.50 31.58
N ASP A 512 -21.25 11.21 32.26
CA ASP A 512 -20.91 11.95 33.49
C ASP A 512 -20.25 10.99 34.50
N PRO A 513 -19.01 11.26 34.95
CA PRO A 513 -18.31 10.42 35.92
C PRO A 513 -19.06 10.22 37.25
N HIS A 514 -20.08 11.05 37.53
CA HIS A 514 -20.94 10.93 38.71
C HIS A 514 -22.22 10.13 38.46
N ASP A 515 -22.58 9.86 37.20
CA ASP A 515 -23.67 8.96 36.84
C ASP A 515 -23.14 7.52 36.71
N ARG A 516 -23.30 6.75 37.78
CA ARG A 516 -22.80 5.37 37.83
C ARG A 516 -23.50 4.47 36.81
N ASP A 517 -24.78 4.67 36.57
CA ASP A 517 -25.55 3.81 35.68
C ASP A 517 -25.11 4.05 34.22
N ALA A 518 -24.82 5.30 33.86
CA ALA A 518 -24.26 5.65 32.56
C ALA A 518 -22.83 5.12 32.35
N VAL A 519 -21.97 5.23 33.38
CA VAL A 519 -20.61 4.65 33.35
C VAL A 519 -20.66 3.13 33.19
N GLU A 520 -21.49 2.44 33.96
CA GLU A 520 -21.67 0.98 33.86
C GLU A 520 -22.27 0.57 32.51
N ALA A 521 -23.17 1.38 31.93
CA ALA A 521 -23.69 1.16 30.59
C ALA A 521 -22.58 1.23 29.53
N TRP A 522 -21.70 2.22 29.61
CA TRP A 522 -20.60 2.34 28.66
C TRP A 522 -19.55 1.22 28.83
N GLU A 523 -19.20 0.84 30.06
CA GLU A 523 -18.33 -0.32 30.31
C GLU A 523 -18.91 -1.60 29.72
N ARG A 524 -20.22 -1.82 29.86
CA ARG A 524 -20.93 -2.95 29.21
C ARG A 524 -20.79 -2.90 27.70
N VAL A 525 -21.00 -1.73 27.08
CA VAL A 525 -20.89 -1.57 25.61
C VAL A 525 -19.46 -1.82 25.12
N LYS A 526 -18.44 -1.34 25.84
CA LYS A 526 -17.03 -1.63 25.52
C LYS A 526 -16.70 -3.11 25.61
N ASN A 527 -17.27 -3.82 26.60
CA ASN A 527 -17.12 -5.27 26.72
C ASN A 527 -17.92 -6.02 25.67
N LEU A 528 -19.09 -5.51 25.27
CA LEU A 528 -19.96 -6.14 24.27
C LEU A 528 -19.35 -6.05 22.87
N TYR A 529 -18.84 -4.88 22.51
CA TYR A 529 -18.19 -4.58 21.23
C TYR A 529 -16.74 -4.17 21.49
N PRO A 530 -15.83 -5.10 21.80
CA PRO A 530 -14.43 -4.75 22.04
C PRO A 530 -13.80 -4.11 20.80
N VAL A 531 -12.97 -3.09 20.99
CA VAL A 531 -12.20 -2.41 19.94
C VAL A 531 -10.72 -2.60 20.24
N THR A 532 -9.94 -2.93 19.21
CA THR A 532 -8.48 -2.93 19.29
C THR A 532 -7.98 -1.63 18.66
N GLY A 533 -7.16 -0.85 19.37
CA GLY A 533 -6.69 0.45 18.89
C GLY A 533 -7.53 1.61 19.39
N ALA A 534 -7.68 2.64 18.56
CA ALA A 534 -8.55 3.79 18.82
C ALA A 534 -9.97 3.52 18.34
N SER A 535 -10.95 4.10 19.04
CA SER A 535 -12.37 3.98 18.71
C SER A 535 -12.83 5.23 17.95
N ALA A 536 -13.69 5.04 16.96
CA ALA A 536 -14.39 6.13 16.29
C ALA A 536 -15.69 6.44 17.03
N GLU A 537 -15.74 7.58 17.71
CA GLU A 537 -16.93 7.97 18.47
C GLU A 537 -17.93 8.67 17.55
N MET A 538 -19.05 8.00 17.28
CA MET A 538 -20.12 8.49 16.40
C MET A 538 -21.46 8.37 17.11
N ASN A 539 -22.47 9.10 16.61
CA ASN A 539 -23.84 8.94 17.08
C ASN A 539 -24.65 8.06 16.12
N HIS A 540 -25.66 7.40 16.66
CA HIS A 540 -26.54 6.49 15.92
C HIS A 540 -27.10 7.14 14.65
N ARG A 541 -27.62 8.37 14.73
CA ARG A 541 -28.21 9.06 13.57
C ARG A 541 -27.24 9.16 12.39
N ASP A 542 -26.00 9.58 12.63
CA ASP A 542 -25.06 9.81 11.54
C ASP A 542 -24.60 8.49 10.92
N VAL A 543 -24.40 7.45 11.74
CA VAL A 543 -24.09 6.09 11.29
C VAL A 543 -25.23 5.53 10.43
N SER A 544 -26.49 5.63 10.87
CA SER A 544 -27.61 5.11 10.07
C SER A 544 -27.75 5.81 8.73
N ARG A 545 -27.57 7.14 8.68
CA ARG A 545 -27.65 7.91 7.43
C ARG A 545 -26.50 7.58 6.49
N PHE A 546 -25.30 7.36 7.04
CA PHE A 546 -24.15 6.90 6.28
C PHE A 546 -24.36 5.49 5.72
N LEU A 547 -24.76 4.52 6.54
CA LEU A 547 -25.06 3.15 6.10
C LEU A 547 -26.18 3.10 5.07
N PHE A 548 -27.21 3.93 5.21
CA PHE A 548 -28.26 4.06 4.21
C PHE A 548 -27.71 4.52 2.86
N ALA A 549 -26.80 5.50 2.83
CA ALA A 549 -26.17 5.97 1.60
C ALA A 549 -25.23 4.92 0.97
N VAL A 550 -24.46 4.21 1.79
CA VAL A 550 -23.59 3.10 1.34
C VAL A 550 -24.44 1.96 0.76
N GLY A 551 -25.56 1.63 1.41
CA GLY A 551 -26.48 0.57 0.99
C GLY A 551 -27.18 0.80 -0.36
N GLN A 552 -27.15 2.02 -0.90
CA GLN A 552 -27.70 2.32 -2.24
C GLN A 552 -26.82 1.85 -3.40
N ASN A 553 -25.62 1.33 -3.12
CA ASN A 553 -24.72 0.77 -4.12
C ASN A 553 -24.42 -0.71 -3.81
N PRO A 554 -24.51 -1.62 -4.80
CA PRO A 554 -24.25 -3.05 -4.61
C PRO A 554 -22.91 -3.39 -3.97
N GLU A 555 -21.82 -2.78 -4.42
CA GLU A 555 -20.47 -3.05 -3.92
C GLU A 555 -20.33 -2.58 -2.47
N GLY A 556 -20.75 -1.34 -2.18
CA GLY A 556 -20.78 -0.78 -0.83
C GLY A 556 -21.65 -1.58 0.14
N TYR A 557 -22.86 -1.95 -0.28
CA TYR A 557 -23.76 -2.84 0.46
C TYR A 557 -23.07 -4.17 0.80
N SER A 558 -22.48 -4.82 -0.21
CA SER A 558 -21.92 -6.16 -0.06
C SER A 558 -20.72 -6.18 0.91
N ALA A 559 -19.86 -5.15 0.87
CA ALA A 559 -18.73 -5.03 1.78
C ALA A 559 -19.19 -4.97 3.24
N VAL A 560 -20.20 -4.14 3.54
CA VAL A 560 -20.71 -3.99 4.91
C VAL A 560 -21.54 -5.19 5.34
N GLU A 561 -22.40 -5.74 4.49
CA GLU A 561 -23.28 -6.87 4.87
C GLU A 561 -22.46 -8.16 5.10
N VAL A 562 -21.52 -8.49 4.21
CA VAL A 562 -20.59 -9.63 4.40
C VAL A 562 -19.74 -9.41 5.65
N GLY A 563 -19.21 -8.19 5.82
CA GLY A 563 -18.46 -7.79 7.01
C GLY A 563 -19.28 -7.98 8.28
N GLN A 564 -20.50 -7.46 8.33
CA GLN A 564 -21.37 -7.51 9.50
C GLN A 564 -21.75 -8.93 9.89
N LYS A 565 -22.06 -9.82 8.92
CA LYS A 565 -22.31 -11.24 9.23
C LYS A 565 -21.07 -11.94 9.77
N SER A 566 -19.91 -11.63 9.20
CA SER A 566 -18.62 -12.14 9.69
C SER A 566 -18.33 -11.67 11.12
N TYR A 567 -18.53 -10.38 11.38
CA TYR A 567 -18.32 -9.75 12.68
C TYR A 567 -19.27 -10.32 13.73
N MET A 568 -20.57 -10.35 13.43
CA MET A 568 -21.61 -10.89 14.32
C MET A 568 -21.34 -12.35 14.70
N ALA A 569 -20.99 -13.20 13.73
CA ALA A 569 -20.66 -14.60 13.98
C ALA A 569 -19.43 -14.77 14.89
N SER A 570 -18.38 -13.98 14.62
CA SER A 570 -17.15 -14.00 15.42
C SER A 570 -17.38 -13.45 16.83
N LEU A 571 -18.21 -12.42 16.96
CA LEU A 571 -18.56 -11.82 18.24
C LEU A 571 -19.42 -12.75 19.10
N MET A 572 -20.36 -13.49 18.49
CA MET A 572 -21.13 -14.53 19.19
C MET A 572 -20.24 -15.64 19.71
N ASP A 573 -19.29 -16.14 18.91
CA ASP A 573 -18.30 -17.14 19.33
C ASP A 573 -17.46 -16.59 20.51
N TYR A 574 -16.90 -15.40 20.37
CA TYR A 574 -16.11 -14.74 21.41
C TYR A 574 -16.86 -14.60 22.75
N GLN A 575 -18.08 -14.06 22.72
CA GLN A 575 -18.83 -13.76 23.94
C GLN A 575 -19.41 -15.01 24.61
N LEU A 576 -19.74 -16.05 23.83
CA LEU A 576 -20.24 -17.32 24.35
C LEU A 576 -19.12 -18.26 24.81
N ASN A 577 -17.85 -17.93 24.56
CA ASN A 577 -16.73 -18.71 25.06
C ASN A 577 -16.74 -18.78 26.60
N PRO A 578 -16.84 -19.97 27.23
CA PRO A 578 -16.88 -20.12 28.69
C PRO A 578 -15.56 -19.72 29.36
N ASP A 579 -14.44 -19.73 28.62
CA ASP A 579 -13.12 -19.35 29.12
C ASP A 579 -12.88 -17.84 29.11
N LEU A 580 -13.82 -17.05 28.55
CA LEU A 580 -13.74 -15.58 28.57
C LEU A 580 -13.75 -15.07 30.02
N PRO A 581 -12.76 -14.25 30.44
CA PRO A 581 -12.70 -13.72 31.80
C PRO A 581 -13.92 -12.87 32.14
N GLU A 582 -14.38 -12.96 33.39
CA GLU A 582 -15.58 -12.25 33.87
C GLU A 582 -15.51 -10.73 33.63
N SER A 583 -14.33 -10.13 33.76
CA SER A 583 -14.12 -8.70 33.54
C SER A 583 -14.31 -8.25 32.08
N GLN A 584 -14.30 -9.19 31.13
CA GLN A 584 -14.49 -8.94 29.70
C GLN A 584 -15.91 -9.29 29.25
N ARG A 585 -16.75 -9.85 30.14
CA ARG A 585 -18.13 -10.16 29.81
C ARG A 585 -18.98 -8.89 29.89
N PRO A 586 -19.85 -8.62 28.90
CA PRO A 586 -20.78 -7.49 28.97
C PRO A 586 -21.89 -7.73 29.98
N ASN A 587 -22.38 -8.97 30.08
CA ASN A 587 -23.41 -9.38 31.03
C ASN A 587 -23.07 -10.74 31.64
N HIS A 588 -23.61 -11.00 32.84
CA HIS A 588 -23.59 -12.33 33.46
C HIS A 588 -24.60 -13.30 32.80
N ASP A 589 -25.53 -12.77 32.01
CA ASP A 589 -26.56 -13.54 31.31
C ASP A 589 -26.23 -13.65 29.81
N PRO A 590 -25.95 -14.86 29.29
CA PRO A 590 -25.72 -15.10 27.88
C PRO A 590 -26.91 -14.70 26.99
N GLU A 591 -28.15 -14.78 27.49
CA GLU A 591 -29.33 -14.38 26.73
C GLU A 591 -29.26 -12.89 26.38
N LEU A 592 -28.99 -12.02 27.37
CA LEU A 592 -28.86 -10.58 27.15
C LEU A 592 -27.76 -10.24 26.14
N THR A 593 -26.63 -10.96 26.19
CA THR A 593 -25.51 -10.75 25.27
C THR A 593 -25.87 -11.16 23.84
N VAL A 594 -26.46 -12.33 23.65
CA VAL A 594 -26.88 -12.82 22.32
C VAL A 594 -27.96 -11.93 21.73
N ARG A 595 -28.93 -11.51 22.54
CA ARG A 595 -29.99 -10.58 22.15
C ARG A 595 -29.42 -9.25 21.66
N ALA A 596 -28.48 -8.66 22.40
CA ALA A 596 -27.87 -7.39 22.01
C ALA A 596 -27.07 -7.48 20.70
N ILE A 597 -26.26 -8.54 20.54
CA ILE A 597 -25.50 -8.77 19.29
C ILE A 597 -26.45 -8.94 18.10
N ALA A 598 -27.50 -9.76 18.26
CA ALA A 598 -28.48 -10.01 17.22
C ALA A 598 -29.28 -8.75 16.84
N GLN A 599 -29.67 -7.95 17.83
CA GLN A 599 -30.41 -6.71 17.61
C GLN A 599 -29.62 -5.72 16.75
N HIS A 600 -28.41 -5.32 17.17
CA HIS A 600 -27.63 -4.33 16.41
C HIS A 600 -27.17 -4.89 15.06
N SER A 601 -26.89 -6.20 14.97
CA SER A 601 -26.67 -6.79 13.65
C SER A 601 -27.90 -6.73 12.74
N GLY A 602 -29.10 -6.83 13.29
CA GLY A 602 -30.32 -6.61 12.54
C GLY A 602 -30.49 -5.14 12.16
N GLU A 603 -30.12 -4.19 13.02
CA GLU A 603 -30.21 -2.75 12.75
C GLU A 603 -29.30 -2.33 11.59
N VAL A 604 -28.02 -2.75 11.58
CA VAL A 604 -27.09 -2.53 10.45
C VAL A 604 -27.68 -3.08 9.14
N SER A 605 -28.05 -4.37 9.12
CA SER A 605 -28.58 -5.00 7.89
C SER A 605 -29.92 -4.39 7.45
N GLY A 606 -30.77 -3.98 8.39
CA GLY A 606 -32.03 -3.31 8.09
C GLY A 606 -31.82 -1.94 7.45
N THR A 607 -30.86 -1.15 7.97
CA THR A 607 -30.50 0.15 7.37
C THR A 607 -29.90 -0.02 5.97
N LEU A 608 -29.02 -1.01 5.76
CA LEU A 608 -28.48 -1.32 4.44
C LEU A 608 -29.58 -1.75 3.45
N ALA A 609 -30.53 -2.58 3.90
CA ALA A 609 -31.66 -3.01 3.08
C ALA A 609 -32.59 -1.85 2.70
N MET A 610 -32.80 -0.88 3.59
CA MET A 610 -33.49 0.37 3.24
C MET A 610 -32.76 1.14 2.13
N GLY A 611 -31.43 1.18 2.17
CA GLY A 611 -30.60 1.74 1.10
C GLY A 611 -30.77 0.99 -0.24
N ARG A 612 -30.70 -0.34 -0.22
CA ARG A 612 -30.94 -1.20 -1.41
C ARG A 612 -32.30 -0.90 -2.02
N GLN A 613 -33.34 -0.81 -1.18
CA GLN A 613 -34.70 -0.49 -1.64
C GLN A 613 -34.81 0.88 -2.27
N GLU A 614 -34.17 1.90 -1.69
CA GLU A 614 -34.14 3.24 -2.26
C GLU A 614 -33.45 3.25 -3.64
N ALA A 615 -32.38 2.49 -3.81
CA ALA A 615 -31.68 2.37 -5.09
C ALA A 615 -32.49 1.63 -6.17
N VAL A 616 -33.21 0.58 -5.78
CA VAL A 616 -34.08 -0.22 -6.68
C VAL A 616 -35.34 0.55 -7.06
N ALA A 617 -35.94 1.29 -6.12
CA ALA A 617 -37.15 2.07 -6.34
C ALA A 617 -36.88 3.44 -7.00
N GLY A 618 -35.69 3.99 -6.74
CA GLY A 618 -35.28 5.31 -7.16
C GLY A 618 -34.73 5.39 -8.59
N PRO A 619 -34.20 6.57 -8.99
CA PRO A 619 -33.70 6.82 -10.35
C PRO A 619 -32.47 5.99 -10.75
N ALA A 620 -31.78 5.39 -9.77
CA ALA A 620 -30.59 4.57 -10.00
C ALA A 620 -30.91 3.26 -10.73
N ALA A 621 -32.13 2.73 -10.56
CA ALA A 621 -32.64 1.52 -11.23
C ALA A 621 -31.68 0.32 -11.17
N ALA A 622 -30.91 0.21 -10.07
CA ALA A 622 -30.05 -0.94 -9.82
C ALA A 622 -30.91 -2.20 -9.77
N SER A 623 -30.42 -3.30 -10.35
CA SER A 623 -31.16 -4.56 -10.31
C SER A 623 -30.86 -5.31 -9.02
N ASP A 624 -31.82 -6.10 -8.57
CA ASP A 624 -31.66 -6.95 -7.38
C ASP A 624 -30.51 -7.96 -7.56
N ASP A 625 -30.36 -8.45 -8.81
CA ASP A 625 -29.27 -9.33 -9.23
C ASP A 625 -27.88 -8.71 -9.03
N ASP A 626 -27.73 -7.38 -9.13
CA ASP A 626 -26.44 -6.71 -8.95
C ASP A 626 -25.97 -6.81 -7.48
N TYR A 627 -26.88 -6.70 -6.52
CA TYR A 627 -26.57 -6.84 -5.08
C TYR A 627 -26.15 -8.27 -4.75
N ASP A 628 -26.91 -9.26 -5.22
CA ASP A 628 -26.62 -10.66 -4.97
C ASP A 628 -25.32 -11.08 -5.68
N HIS A 629 -25.07 -10.54 -6.88
CA HIS A 629 -23.81 -10.72 -7.58
C HIS A 629 -22.62 -10.13 -6.79
N ALA A 630 -22.74 -8.90 -6.29
CA ALA A 630 -21.70 -8.26 -5.49
C ALA A 630 -21.37 -9.06 -4.21
N VAL A 631 -22.40 -9.55 -3.50
CA VAL A 631 -22.22 -10.47 -2.35
C VAL A 631 -21.52 -11.76 -2.77
N SER A 632 -21.86 -12.34 -3.93
CA SER A 632 -21.19 -13.55 -4.42
C SER A 632 -19.72 -13.32 -4.81
N GLN A 633 -19.37 -12.13 -5.33
CA GLN A 633 -17.99 -11.79 -5.71
C GLN A 633 -17.07 -11.72 -4.49
N TRP A 634 -17.58 -11.31 -3.33
CA TRP A 634 -16.84 -11.33 -2.06
C TRP A 634 -16.33 -12.72 -1.68
N LYS A 635 -17.00 -13.80 -2.12
CA LYS A 635 -16.50 -15.18 -1.96
C LYS A 635 -15.12 -15.35 -2.62
N ASN A 636 -14.91 -14.76 -3.80
CA ASN A 636 -13.63 -14.85 -4.51
C ASN A 636 -12.55 -14.04 -3.82
N VAL A 637 -12.90 -12.86 -3.29
CA VAL A 637 -11.99 -12.01 -2.50
C VAL A 637 -11.49 -12.75 -1.26
N ILE A 638 -12.41 -13.38 -0.51
CA ILE A 638 -12.09 -14.18 0.68
C ILE A 638 -11.31 -15.47 0.33
N SER A 639 -11.57 -16.08 -0.83
CA SER A 639 -10.92 -17.33 -1.26
C SER A 639 -9.57 -17.13 -1.95
N GLY A 640 -9.34 -15.94 -2.54
CA GLY A 640 -8.22 -15.65 -3.45
C GLY A 640 -6.92 -15.21 -2.76
N THR A 641 -6.94 -14.92 -1.47
CA THR A 641 -5.79 -14.47 -0.65
C THR A 641 -4.85 -15.63 -0.25
N VAL A 642 -4.44 -16.42 -1.23
CA VAL A 642 -3.50 -17.56 -1.09
C VAL A 642 -2.08 -17.04 -0.82
N GLY A 643 -1.64 -17.01 0.45
CA GLY A 643 -0.22 -16.86 0.76
C GLY A 643 0.14 -16.37 2.17
N THR A 644 -0.73 -15.58 2.81
CA THR A 644 -0.38 -14.89 4.05
C THR A 644 -1.14 -15.51 5.22
N GLY A 645 -0.73 -16.70 5.67
CA GLY A 645 -1.06 -17.22 7.00
C GLY A 645 -2.50 -17.03 7.51
N VAL A 646 -3.53 -17.17 6.66
CA VAL A 646 -4.92 -17.15 7.11
C VAL A 646 -5.22 -18.51 7.72
N GLY A 647 -4.93 -18.63 9.02
CA GLY A 647 -5.49 -19.70 9.82
C GLY A 647 -7.01 -19.60 9.74
N VAL A 648 -7.66 -20.70 9.40
CA VAL A 648 -9.12 -20.87 9.51
C VAL A 648 -9.51 -20.52 10.97
N GLY A 649 -9.91 -19.26 11.22
CA GLY A 649 -9.93 -18.67 12.56
C GLY A 649 -9.66 -17.16 12.66
N THR A 650 -9.24 -16.47 11.60
CA THR A 650 -9.13 -14.99 11.60
C THR A 650 -10.17 -14.38 10.66
N SER A 651 -11.26 -13.88 11.22
CA SER A 651 -12.21 -13.00 10.53
C SER A 651 -11.52 -11.73 10.06
N PHE A 652 -11.96 -11.20 8.93
CA PHE A 652 -11.52 -9.97 8.25
C PHE A 652 -11.66 -8.66 9.05
N ILE A 653 -11.85 -8.72 10.36
CA ILE A 653 -12.43 -7.60 11.12
C ILE A 653 -11.70 -7.53 12.46
N ALA A 654 -11.11 -6.36 12.72
CA ALA A 654 -10.42 -6.05 13.94
C ALA A 654 -11.35 -6.25 15.15
N SER A 655 -11.19 -7.36 15.89
CA SER A 655 -11.38 -7.54 17.35
C SER A 655 -11.85 -8.96 17.74
N PRO A 656 -11.47 -9.51 18.91
CA PRO A 656 -10.22 -9.39 19.64
C PRO A 656 -9.37 -10.66 19.50
N VAL A 657 -8.06 -10.47 19.27
CA VAL A 657 -7.06 -11.54 19.30
C VAL A 657 -6.79 -11.93 20.77
N VAL A 658 -7.59 -12.84 21.31
CA VAL A 658 -7.29 -13.54 22.57
C VAL A 658 -7.31 -15.04 22.27
N GLY A 659 -6.15 -15.66 22.45
CA GLY A 659 -5.82 -16.96 21.87
C GLY A 659 -6.83 -18.08 22.10
N ALA A 660 -7.33 -18.64 21.00
CA ALA A 660 -7.77 -20.02 20.93
C ALA A 660 -6.85 -20.78 19.96
N GLY A 661 -5.91 -21.53 20.52
CA GLY A 661 -5.16 -22.51 19.77
C GLY A 661 -6.01 -23.74 19.46
N VAL A 662 -6.08 -24.09 18.17
CA VAL A 662 -6.17 -25.44 17.57
C VAL A 662 -7.04 -26.48 18.28
N GLY A 663 -8.13 -26.90 17.61
CA GLY A 663 -8.79 -28.18 17.90
C GLY A 663 -9.89 -28.59 16.91
N GLY A 664 -9.55 -29.41 15.90
CA GLY A 664 -10.46 -30.43 15.32
C GLY A 664 -11.47 -30.02 14.25
N THR A 665 -11.11 -30.24 12.98
CA THR A 665 -11.97 -30.55 11.80
C THR A 665 -13.49 -30.31 11.91
N ALA A 666 -13.91 -29.03 11.88
CA ALA A 666 -15.19 -28.51 11.38
C ALA A 666 -15.00 -26.98 11.19
N GLY A 667 -15.63 -26.35 10.20
CA GLY A 667 -15.45 -24.91 9.94
C GLY A 667 -15.80 -24.03 11.14
N THR A 668 -15.16 -22.87 11.28
CA THR A 668 -15.48 -21.87 12.33
C THR A 668 -16.94 -21.38 12.20
N VAL A 669 -17.53 -20.85 13.27
CA VAL A 669 -18.89 -20.27 13.27
C VAL A 669 -19.06 -19.30 12.08
N THR A 670 -18.07 -18.42 11.90
CA THR A 670 -17.99 -17.46 10.79
C THR A 670 -18.00 -18.12 9.42
N SER A 671 -17.18 -19.17 9.21
CA SER A 671 -17.13 -19.89 7.94
C SER A 671 -18.47 -20.52 7.57
N VAL A 672 -19.21 -21.04 8.56
CA VAL A 672 -20.53 -21.67 8.32
C VAL A 672 -21.55 -20.63 7.90
N VAL A 673 -21.56 -19.47 8.56
CA VAL A 673 -22.50 -18.37 8.27
C VAL A 673 -22.22 -17.76 6.89
N LEU A 674 -20.94 -17.49 6.57
CA LEU A 674 -20.56 -16.92 5.28
C LEU A 674 -20.83 -17.88 4.11
N GLU A 675 -20.59 -19.18 4.29
CA GLU A 675 -20.94 -20.17 3.27
C GLU A 675 -22.45 -20.19 3.00
N GLU A 676 -23.28 -20.08 4.04
CA GLU A 676 -24.74 -20.02 3.91
C GLU A 676 -25.20 -18.73 3.22
N LEU A 677 -24.60 -17.57 3.55
CA LEU A 677 -24.81 -16.28 2.86
C LEU A 677 -24.48 -16.36 1.36
N PHE A 678 -23.29 -16.89 1.01
CA PHE A 678 -22.88 -16.98 -0.40
C PHE A 678 -23.71 -17.99 -1.20
N GLN A 679 -24.14 -19.10 -0.58
CA GLN A 679 -25.03 -20.07 -1.25
C GLN A 679 -26.39 -19.47 -1.58
N ASP A 680 -26.95 -18.65 -0.68
CA ASP A 680 -28.22 -17.99 -0.94
C ASP A 680 -28.10 -16.97 -2.07
N ALA A 681 -27.05 -16.13 -2.08
CA ALA A 681 -26.80 -15.16 -3.13
C ALA A 681 -26.55 -15.80 -4.52
N GLU A 682 -25.86 -16.95 -4.58
CA GLU A 682 -25.69 -17.72 -5.82
C GLU A 682 -26.99 -18.42 -6.29
N GLY A 683 -27.94 -18.62 -5.38
CA GLY A 683 -29.22 -19.27 -5.60
C GLY A 683 -30.28 -18.33 -6.14
N SER A 684 -30.36 -17.10 -5.60
CA SER A 684 -31.32 -16.06 -5.98
C SER A 684 -31.06 -15.46 -7.35
N ALA A 685 -29.79 -15.30 -7.76
CA ALA A 685 -29.39 -14.78 -9.08
C ALA A 685 -29.82 -15.63 -10.30
N LYS A 686 -30.62 -16.69 -10.10
CA LYS A 686 -31.11 -17.62 -11.14
C LYS A 686 -32.62 -17.54 -11.39
N ASP A 687 -33.37 -16.80 -10.58
CA ASP A 687 -34.83 -16.67 -10.71
C ASP A 687 -35.21 -15.35 -11.43
N ASP A 688 -36.21 -15.38 -12.32
CA ASP A 688 -36.66 -14.18 -13.06
C ASP A 688 -37.24 -13.12 -12.09
N ALA A 689 -36.53 -12.00 -11.92
CA ALA A 689 -36.88 -10.90 -11.04
C ALA A 689 -38.13 -10.11 -11.51
N GLY A 690 -39.08 -9.89 -10.59
CA GLY A 690 -40.16 -8.92 -10.73
C GLY A 690 -40.23 -8.08 -9.44
N PRO A 691 -40.30 -6.74 -9.53
CA PRO A 691 -40.14 -5.90 -8.35
C PRO A 691 -41.37 -5.93 -7.45
N LYS A 692 -41.18 -6.34 -6.20
CA LYS A 692 -41.99 -5.88 -5.08
C LYS A 692 -41.04 -5.59 -3.94
N MET A 693 -40.79 -4.31 -3.69
CA MET A 693 -39.94 -3.86 -2.58
C MET A 693 -40.27 -4.51 -1.23
N GLY A 694 -41.55 -4.83 -0.99
CA GLY A 694 -41.98 -5.56 0.20
C GLY A 694 -41.50 -7.02 0.27
N GLU A 695 -41.38 -7.70 -0.88
CA GLU A 695 -40.81 -9.04 -0.98
C GLU A 695 -39.31 -9.02 -0.71
N ASP A 696 -38.57 -8.02 -1.22
CA ASP A 696 -37.14 -7.85 -0.96
C ASP A 696 -36.88 -7.49 0.52
N TRP A 697 -37.75 -6.67 1.13
CA TRP A 697 -37.71 -6.39 2.57
C TRP A 697 -37.88 -7.67 3.39
N GLU A 698 -38.92 -8.45 3.08
CA GLU A 698 -39.28 -9.69 3.77
C GLU A 698 -38.17 -10.73 3.61
N ASN A 699 -37.63 -10.90 2.40
CA ASN A 699 -36.51 -11.81 2.12
C ASN A 699 -35.25 -11.38 2.87
N GLY A 700 -34.92 -10.08 2.89
CA GLY A 700 -33.79 -9.56 3.65
C GLY A 700 -33.94 -9.79 5.16
N GLN A 701 -35.15 -9.59 5.70
CA GLN A 701 -35.46 -9.87 7.10
C GLN A 701 -35.32 -11.37 7.42
N ASP A 702 -35.88 -12.24 6.57
CA ASP A 702 -35.81 -13.70 6.72
C ASP A 702 -34.36 -14.21 6.65
N ASN A 703 -33.57 -13.69 5.71
CA ASN A 703 -32.15 -14.01 5.58
C ASN A 703 -31.35 -13.52 6.79
N ASN A 704 -31.59 -12.29 7.26
CA ASN A 704 -30.95 -11.77 8.47
C ASN A 704 -31.25 -12.66 9.70
N MET A 705 -32.52 -13.05 9.89
CA MET A 705 -32.93 -13.98 10.94
C MET A 705 -32.23 -15.35 10.80
N LYS A 706 -32.19 -15.89 9.58
CA LYS A 706 -31.55 -17.17 9.26
C LYS A 706 -30.07 -17.18 9.62
N TYR A 707 -29.29 -16.20 9.16
CA TYR A 707 -27.86 -16.12 9.41
C TYR A 707 -27.54 -15.87 10.89
N THR A 708 -28.29 -14.99 11.54
CA THR A 708 -28.10 -14.68 12.98
C THR A 708 -28.42 -15.88 13.86
N ARG A 709 -29.53 -16.57 13.58
CA ARG A 709 -29.87 -17.83 14.23
C ARG A 709 -28.77 -18.87 14.04
N ARG A 710 -28.22 -18.96 12.82
CA ARG A 710 -27.16 -19.92 12.51
C ARG A 710 -25.92 -19.65 13.35
N ALA A 711 -25.41 -18.41 13.31
CA ALA A 711 -24.28 -17.96 14.09
C ALA A 711 -24.42 -18.31 15.57
N ALA A 712 -25.55 -17.90 16.18
CA ALA A 712 -25.85 -18.14 17.59
C ALA A 712 -25.86 -19.64 17.93
N SER A 713 -26.50 -20.45 17.08
CA SER A 713 -26.58 -21.89 17.29
C SER A 713 -25.23 -22.59 17.14
N GLU A 714 -24.38 -22.17 16.21
CA GLU A 714 -23.06 -22.77 15.99
C GLU A 714 -22.08 -22.36 17.10
N ALA A 715 -22.07 -21.09 17.51
CA ALA A 715 -21.29 -20.63 18.66
C ALA A 715 -21.68 -21.37 19.95
N ALA A 716 -22.99 -21.51 20.21
CA ALA A 716 -23.48 -22.27 21.35
C ALA A 716 -23.07 -23.76 21.30
N ARG A 717 -23.06 -24.39 20.11
CA ARG A 717 -22.58 -25.78 19.94
C ARG A 717 -21.08 -25.90 20.13
N ALA A 718 -20.30 -24.99 19.55
CA ALA A 718 -18.85 -24.94 19.67
C ALA A 718 -18.41 -24.86 21.14
N HIS A 719 -19.18 -24.13 21.96
CA HIS A 719 -18.95 -23.97 23.39
C HIS A 719 -19.79 -24.89 24.29
N HIS A 720 -20.39 -25.95 23.73
CA HIS A 720 -21.09 -27.00 24.46
C HIS A 720 -22.24 -26.54 25.38
N PHE A 721 -22.99 -25.52 24.96
CA PHE A 721 -24.21 -25.09 25.66
C PHE A 721 -25.24 -26.22 25.69
N THR A 722 -25.99 -26.32 26.79
CA THR A 722 -26.95 -27.42 27.00
C THR A 722 -28.15 -27.35 26.04
N HIS A 723 -28.55 -26.12 25.66
CA HIS A 723 -29.72 -25.86 24.81
C HIS A 723 -29.38 -24.87 23.68
N PRO A 724 -28.58 -25.26 22.67
CA PRO A 724 -28.19 -24.35 21.59
C PRO A 724 -29.38 -23.87 20.75
N GLY A 725 -30.50 -24.59 20.77
CA GLY A 725 -31.75 -24.17 20.13
C GLY A 725 -32.37 -22.93 20.79
N ASP A 726 -32.30 -22.81 22.11
CA ASP A 726 -32.84 -21.65 22.83
C ASP A 726 -32.03 -20.39 22.48
N VAL A 727 -30.70 -20.52 22.41
CA VAL A 727 -29.78 -19.44 21.97
C VAL A 727 -30.10 -18.98 20.55
N ALA A 728 -30.40 -19.94 19.67
CA ALA A 728 -30.80 -19.68 18.30
C ALA A 728 -32.13 -18.87 18.23
N THR A 729 -33.11 -19.22 19.07
CA THR A 729 -34.39 -18.51 19.16
C THR A 729 -34.23 -17.09 19.71
N TRP A 730 -33.38 -16.88 20.73
CA TRP A 730 -33.11 -15.54 21.25
C TRP A 730 -32.54 -14.61 20.18
N ALA A 731 -31.59 -15.13 19.39
CA ALA A 731 -30.97 -14.39 18.30
C ALA A 731 -31.95 -14.11 17.16
N GLU A 732 -32.75 -15.11 16.75
CA GLU A 732 -33.77 -14.99 15.70
C GLU A 732 -34.80 -13.89 16.03
N ASP A 733 -35.34 -13.90 17.25
CA ASP A 733 -36.35 -12.94 17.69
C ASP A 733 -35.82 -11.50 17.71
N GLU A 734 -34.59 -11.28 18.20
CA GLU A 734 -34.01 -9.94 18.30
C GLU A 734 -33.46 -9.43 16.98
N ALA A 735 -32.91 -10.29 16.12
CA ALA A 735 -32.49 -9.91 14.78
C ALA A 735 -33.67 -9.36 13.97
N SER A 736 -34.84 -9.99 14.10
CA SER A 736 -36.09 -9.52 13.47
C SER A 736 -36.53 -8.14 13.99
N LYS A 737 -36.43 -7.91 15.31
CA LYS A 737 -36.76 -6.62 15.92
C LYS A 737 -35.78 -5.53 15.52
N GLY A 738 -34.48 -5.82 15.55
CA GLY A 738 -33.44 -4.88 15.12
C GLY A 738 -33.66 -4.44 13.68
N TYR A 739 -33.84 -5.39 12.78
CA TYR A 739 -34.09 -5.14 11.35
C TYR A 739 -35.32 -4.27 11.10
N THR A 740 -36.45 -4.57 11.76
CA THR A 740 -37.67 -3.76 11.63
C THR A 740 -37.55 -2.39 12.31
N SER A 741 -36.79 -2.30 13.40
CA SER A 741 -36.55 -1.04 14.10
C SER A 741 -35.68 -0.09 13.29
N ALA A 742 -34.72 -0.58 12.51
CA ALA A 742 -33.92 0.23 11.60
C ALA A 742 -34.78 0.97 10.57
N GLY A 743 -35.73 0.26 9.94
CA GLY A 743 -36.69 0.91 9.03
C GLY A 743 -37.49 2.01 9.72
N SER A 744 -38.05 1.71 10.90
CA SER A 744 -38.81 2.68 11.71
C SER A 744 -37.96 3.87 12.19
N TYR A 745 -36.66 3.66 12.42
CA TYR A 745 -35.73 4.68 12.84
C TYR A 745 -35.36 5.59 11.68
N MET A 746 -35.00 5.03 10.52
CA MET A 746 -34.68 5.77 9.31
C MET A 746 -35.83 6.65 8.83
N GLU A 747 -37.08 6.16 8.90
CA GLU A 747 -38.28 6.98 8.63
C GLU A 747 -38.40 8.23 9.52
N ARG A 748 -37.71 8.28 10.67
CA ARG A 748 -37.72 9.41 11.59
C ARG A 748 -36.50 10.30 11.46
N VAL A 749 -35.32 9.71 11.26
CA VAL A 749 -34.03 10.45 11.29
C VAL A 749 -33.48 10.80 9.90
N GLY A 750 -34.04 10.19 8.85
CA GLY A 750 -33.70 10.43 7.46
C GLY A 750 -34.93 10.37 6.55
N ALA A 751 -36.08 10.84 7.04
CA ALA A 751 -37.32 10.87 6.28
C ALA A 751 -37.17 11.57 4.91
N GLU A 752 -36.30 12.58 4.85
CA GLU A 752 -36.00 13.33 3.62
C GLU A 752 -35.09 12.59 2.64
N LEU A 753 -34.50 11.47 3.06
CA LEU A 753 -33.63 10.61 2.23
C LEU A 753 -34.39 9.44 1.61
N VAL A 754 -35.59 9.14 2.10
CA VAL A 754 -36.43 8.04 1.60
C VAL A 754 -37.42 8.62 0.60
N THR A 755 -37.53 8.01 -0.59
CA THR A 755 -38.49 8.45 -1.59
C THR A 755 -39.92 8.18 -1.08
N ASP A 756 -40.79 9.20 -1.15
CA ASP A 756 -42.23 9.04 -0.94
C ASP A 756 -42.79 8.12 -2.04
N ILE A 757 -43.19 6.90 -1.68
CA ILE A 757 -43.79 5.91 -2.59
C ILE A 757 -45.31 5.95 -2.53
#